data_AF-A0A7Y8L906-F1
#
_entry.id   AF-A0A7Y8L906-F1
#
_cell.length_a   1.000
_cell.length_b   1.000
_cell.length_c   1.000
_cell.angle_alpha   90.00
_cell.angle_beta   90.00
_cell.angle_gamma   90.00
#
_symmetry.space_group_name_H-M   'P 1'
#
loop_
_entity.id
_entity.type
_entity.pdbx_description
1 polymer ?
#
loop_
_entity_poly.entity_id
_entity_poly.type
_entity_poly.pdbx_seq_one_letter_code
_entity_poly.pdbx_strand_id
1 'polypeptide(L)'
;MKKGKIVSAEEAVRVIRDGDTVATSGFVGAGFAEEIAAKLEDYFLATGRPRNLTLVYAAGQGDGAEKGLNHLGHEGLVRRVIGGHIGLAPKLQRLIRENKILAYNFPQGVISHLFRDIAAHKVGTITTVGMGTYIDPRNDGGKLNELTKKEGEDLIKVIHLEGSDYLLYKAFPINVALIRGTTADTNGNITMEKEALTQEALAIAMAAKNSNGFVIAQVERIAEPGTLNARNVKIPGILVDCVVVSRPENHWQTFATPYNPAFSCEIKVPVQSIPPMEMSERKIISRRAAFELKPNMVVNLGIGMPEGIAQVANEEKVLDLLTLTAEPGVIGGIPAGGLNFGAGTNMEALIDQPYQFDFYDGGGLDVAFLGLAQADQEGNLNVSKFGPRFTGPGGFINISQRAKRIIFVGTFTAGKLKVAVEGGKLTVIQEGKEKKFLKRVEQVTFSGKYAVETGQPVLYITERCVFRLTPRGMELIEIAPGVDLDKDILARMDFQPVIRQKPSLMDHRIFRAEPMGLKDELLAIPLEERLIYYPEENLFFVNFEGLYIRTPEEVEKIHSLVEKILAPVGKKVYTIVNYDNFNIAPDLVDIYTDAVKHLVDHYYAEVTRYTTSTFLRMKLGEALEVRNVAPHIYESREEARKALKKD
;
A
#
# COMPACT_ATOMS: atom_id res chain seq x y z
N MET A 1 -15.71 -32.34 -34.86
CA MET A 1 -15.12 -31.19 -35.56
C MET A 1 -15.00 -30.03 -34.57
N LYS A 2 -13.80 -29.70 -34.08
CA LYS A 2 -13.61 -28.51 -33.24
C LYS A 2 -13.67 -27.29 -34.15
N LYS A 3 -14.73 -26.47 -34.02
CA LYS A 3 -14.80 -25.15 -34.67
C LYS A 3 -13.68 -24.29 -34.09
N GLY A 4 -12.91 -23.60 -34.94
CA GLY A 4 -11.86 -22.69 -34.49
C GLY A 4 -12.46 -21.53 -33.69
N LYS A 5 -11.78 -21.13 -32.61
CA LYS A 5 -12.19 -20.00 -31.75
C LYS A 5 -11.60 -18.66 -32.19
N ILE A 6 -10.70 -18.67 -33.16
CA ILE A 6 -9.99 -17.49 -33.63
C ILE A 6 -10.89 -16.74 -34.60
N VAL A 7 -11.17 -15.48 -34.30
CA VAL A 7 -12.06 -14.62 -35.08
C VAL A 7 -11.44 -13.24 -35.23
N SER A 8 -11.93 -12.46 -36.19
CA SER A 8 -11.58 -11.04 -36.29
C SER A 8 -12.21 -10.24 -35.14
N ALA A 9 -11.61 -9.09 -34.78
CA ALA A 9 -12.20 -8.18 -33.80
C ALA A 9 -13.61 -7.73 -34.21
N GLU A 10 -13.87 -7.58 -35.52
CA GLU A 10 -15.18 -7.22 -36.05
C GLU A 10 -16.24 -8.28 -35.80
N GLU A 11 -15.93 -9.55 -36.05
CA GLU A 11 -16.84 -10.66 -35.75
C GLU A 11 -17.09 -10.79 -34.25
N ALA A 12 -16.05 -10.56 -33.43
CA ALA A 12 -16.15 -10.62 -31.97
C ALA A 12 -17.12 -9.56 -31.42
N VAL A 13 -17.00 -8.29 -31.81
CA VAL A 13 -17.86 -7.23 -31.23
C VAL A 13 -19.32 -7.32 -31.67
N ARG A 14 -19.61 -7.94 -32.82
CA ARG A 14 -20.99 -8.16 -33.33
C ARG A 14 -21.82 -9.09 -32.45
N VAL A 15 -21.20 -9.87 -31.56
CA VAL A 15 -21.95 -10.74 -30.63
C VAL A 15 -22.55 -9.95 -29.46
N ILE A 16 -22.06 -8.73 -29.21
CA ILE A 16 -22.52 -7.85 -28.14
C ILE A 16 -23.83 -7.20 -28.57
N ARG A 17 -24.88 -7.41 -27.78
CA ARG A 17 -26.26 -7.04 -28.10
C ARG A 17 -26.72 -5.84 -27.26
N ASP A 18 -27.81 -5.22 -27.71
CA ASP A 18 -28.48 -4.17 -26.96
C ASP A 18 -28.88 -4.69 -25.57
N GLY A 19 -28.52 -3.94 -24.52
CA GLY A 19 -28.84 -4.26 -23.13
C GLY A 19 -27.91 -5.23 -22.42
N ASP A 20 -26.87 -5.75 -23.09
CA ASP A 20 -25.92 -6.67 -22.46
C ASP A 20 -25.18 -6.03 -21.27
N THR A 21 -24.94 -6.84 -20.24
CA THR A 21 -23.98 -6.54 -19.17
C THR A 21 -22.59 -6.98 -19.59
N VAL A 22 -21.70 -6.01 -19.80
CA VAL A 22 -20.34 -6.19 -20.30
C VAL A 22 -19.35 -5.96 -19.16
N ALA A 23 -18.56 -6.97 -18.84
CA ALA A 23 -17.47 -6.89 -17.87
C ALA A 23 -16.11 -6.76 -18.56
N THR A 24 -15.25 -5.88 -18.05
CA THR A 24 -13.88 -5.69 -18.58
C THR A 24 -12.83 -5.95 -17.50
N SER A 25 -11.82 -6.78 -17.81
CA SER A 25 -10.59 -6.82 -17.00
C SER A 25 -9.71 -5.62 -17.33
N GLY A 26 -8.93 -5.17 -16.35
CA GLY A 26 -7.90 -4.16 -16.57
C GLY A 26 -7.67 -3.28 -15.35
N PHE A 27 -6.49 -2.65 -15.32
CA PHE A 27 -6.03 -1.74 -14.29
C PHE A 27 -5.15 -0.68 -14.95
N VAL A 28 -5.63 0.56 -14.98
CA VAL A 28 -5.11 1.63 -15.84
C VAL A 28 -5.12 1.16 -17.30
N GLY A 29 -3.98 0.74 -17.85
CA GLY A 29 -3.87 0.13 -19.18
C GLY A 29 -3.44 -1.33 -19.17
N ALA A 30 -2.98 -1.85 -18.03
CA ALA A 30 -2.54 -3.23 -17.94
C ALA A 30 -3.74 -4.19 -18.00
N GLY A 31 -3.65 -5.25 -18.80
CA GLY A 31 -4.69 -6.28 -18.93
C GLY A 31 -6.01 -5.81 -19.57
N PHE A 32 -6.06 -4.59 -20.11
CA PHE A 32 -7.23 -4.08 -20.83
C PHE A 32 -7.21 -4.52 -22.31
N ALA A 33 -8.37 -4.96 -22.81
CA ALA A 33 -8.55 -5.43 -24.20
C ALA A 33 -8.82 -4.26 -25.16
N GLU A 34 -7.79 -3.44 -25.40
CA GLU A 34 -7.88 -2.19 -26.17
C GLU A 34 -8.37 -2.38 -27.62
N GLU A 35 -7.92 -3.42 -28.34
CA GLU A 35 -8.38 -3.68 -29.72
C GLU A 35 -9.88 -3.93 -29.77
N ILE A 36 -10.41 -4.67 -28.79
CA ILE A 36 -11.84 -4.99 -28.72
C ILE A 36 -12.65 -3.73 -28.36
N ALA A 37 -12.17 -2.94 -27.41
CA ALA A 37 -12.82 -1.70 -27.01
C ALA A 37 -12.89 -0.68 -28.16
N ALA A 38 -11.76 -0.45 -28.84
CA ALA A 38 -11.69 0.43 -30.01
C ALA A 38 -12.60 -0.08 -31.14
N LYS A 39 -12.60 -1.40 -31.40
CA LYS A 39 -13.46 -1.96 -32.45
C LYS A 39 -14.95 -1.89 -32.12
N LEU A 40 -15.31 -1.99 -30.84
CA LEU A 40 -16.69 -1.81 -30.37
C LEU A 40 -17.14 -0.35 -30.52
N GLU A 41 -16.27 0.62 -30.24
CA GLU A 41 -16.52 2.03 -30.52
C GLU A 41 -16.77 2.26 -32.01
N ASP A 42 -15.87 1.80 -32.89
CA ASP A 42 -16.02 1.92 -34.35
C ASP A 42 -17.35 1.32 -34.83
N TYR A 43 -17.69 0.12 -34.32
CA TYR A 43 -18.94 -0.55 -34.67
C TYR A 43 -20.17 0.24 -34.22
N PHE A 44 -20.15 0.80 -33.02
CA PHE A 44 -21.21 1.67 -32.51
C PHE A 44 -21.35 2.95 -33.34
N LEU A 45 -20.25 3.62 -33.66
CA LEU A 45 -20.27 4.85 -34.46
C LEU A 45 -20.79 4.60 -35.88
N ALA A 46 -20.46 3.44 -36.47
CA ALA A 46 -20.92 3.08 -37.81
C ALA A 46 -22.38 2.62 -37.87
N THR A 47 -22.90 1.97 -36.82
CA THR A 47 -24.20 1.27 -36.88
C THR A 47 -25.25 1.78 -35.90
N GLY A 48 -24.84 2.57 -34.91
CA GLY A 48 -25.67 2.95 -33.76
C GLY A 48 -25.98 1.79 -32.82
N ARG A 49 -25.25 0.67 -32.90
CA ARG A 49 -25.43 -0.54 -32.07
C ARG A 49 -24.08 -1.11 -31.61
N PRO A 50 -24.02 -1.82 -30.47
CA PRO A 50 -25.10 -2.08 -29.52
C PRO A 50 -25.48 -0.84 -28.71
N ARG A 51 -26.65 -0.88 -28.05
CA ARG A 51 -27.14 0.21 -27.20
C ARG A 51 -27.44 -0.23 -25.79
N ASN A 52 -27.45 0.73 -24.87
CA ASN A 52 -27.91 0.58 -23.51
C ASN A 52 -27.18 -0.50 -22.69
N LEU A 53 -25.87 -0.65 -22.92
CA LEU A 53 -25.03 -1.61 -22.19
C LEU A 53 -24.99 -1.26 -20.69
N THR A 54 -24.86 -2.31 -19.86
CA THR A 54 -24.39 -2.17 -18.48
C THR A 54 -22.90 -2.49 -18.44
N LEU A 55 -22.07 -1.50 -18.15
CA LEU A 55 -20.62 -1.65 -18.07
C LEU A 55 -20.19 -1.93 -16.62
N VAL A 56 -19.39 -2.97 -16.39
CA VAL A 56 -18.95 -3.42 -15.05
C VAL A 56 -17.44 -3.65 -15.02
N TYR A 57 -16.73 -3.05 -14.08
CA TYR A 57 -15.28 -3.19 -13.97
C TYR A 57 -14.77 -2.86 -12.56
N ALA A 58 -13.71 -3.56 -12.11
CA ALA A 58 -13.20 -3.36 -10.76
C ALA A 58 -12.32 -2.11 -10.65
N ALA A 59 -11.24 -2.03 -11.40
CA ALA A 59 -10.28 -0.93 -11.31
C ALA A 59 -10.48 0.12 -12.41
N GLY A 60 -9.96 1.33 -12.20
CA GLY A 60 -10.04 2.38 -13.23
C GLY A 60 -9.24 2.02 -14.47
N GLN A 61 -9.87 2.04 -15.64
CA GLN A 61 -9.28 1.61 -16.91
C GLN A 61 -9.32 2.77 -17.92
N GLY A 62 -8.16 3.36 -18.22
CA GLY A 62 -8.05 4.54 -19.09
C GLY A 62 -6.72 5.27 -18.96
N ASP A 63 -6.42 6.14 -19.92
CA ASP A 63 -5.25 7.01 -19.95
C ASP A 63 -5.55 8.44 -19.46
N GLY A 64 -6.80 8.73 -19.09
CA GLY A 64 -7.26 10.08 -18.78
C GLY A 64 -7.59 10.93 -20.01
N ALA A 65 -7.63 10.34 -21.21
CA ALA A 65 -7.94 11.00 -22.47
C ALA A 65 -8.86 10.12 -23.35
N GLU A 66 -8.29 9.33 -24.26
CA GLU A 66 -9.03 8.67 -25.35
C GLU A 66 -9.04 7.14 -25.24
N LYS A 67 -8.09 6.53 -24.52
CA LYS A 67 -7.93 5.07 -24.44
C LYS A 67 -8.75 4.42 -23.33
N GLY A 68 -8.81 3.09 -23.34
CA GLY A 68 -9.47 2.33 -22.27
C GLY A 68 -10.99 2.46 -22.32
N LEU A 69 -11.61 2.71 -21.16
CA LEU A 69 -13.07 2.87 -21.08
C LEU A 69 -13.60 4.13 -21.79
N ASN A 70 -12.73 5.03 -22.24
CA ASN A 70 -13.14 6.20 -23.02
C ASN A 70 -13.77 5.79 -24.37
N HIS A 71 -13.39 4.65 -24.94
CA HIS A 71 -14.05 4.07 -26.12
C HIS A 71 -15.55 3.81 -25.93
N LEU A 72 -16.00 3.64 -24.68
CA LEU A 72 -17.39 3.35 -24.32
C LEU A 72 -18.18 4.60 -23.90
N GLY A 73 -17.54 5.78 -23.88
CA GLY A 73 -18.10 7.03 -23.37
C GLY A 73 -19.07 7.77 -24.30
N HIS A 74 -19.92 7.03 -25.02
CA HIS A 74 -20.88 7.58 -26.00
C HIS A 74 -22.33 7.52 -25.49
N GLU A 75 -23.10 8.57 -25.76
CA GLU A 75 -24.54 8.59 -25.45
C GLU A 75 -25.27 7.50 -26.25
N GLY A 76 -26.11 6.71 -25.58
CA GLY A 76 -26.84 5.59 -26.18
C GLY A 76 -26.09 4.25 -26.20
N LEU A 77 -24.74 4.25 -26.18
CA LEU A 77 -23.96 3.01 -26.09
C LEU A 77 -24.07 2.39 -24.70
N VAL A 78 -23.74 3.16 -23.65
CA VAL A 78 -23.84 2.74 -22.26
C VAL A 78 -25.07 3.36 -21.61
N ARG A 79 -25.89 2.55 -20.92
CA ARG A 79 -27.02 3.03 -20.08
C ARG A 79 -26.62 3.09 -18.61
N ARG A 80 -25.76 2.18 -18.17
CA ARG A 80 -25.39 2.03 -16.76
C ARG A 80 -23.92 1.69 -16.60
N VAL A 81 -23.26 2.27 -15.60
CA VAL A 81 -21.91 1.91 -15.19
C VAL A 81 -21.88 1.48 -13.71
N ILE A 82 -21.17 0.39 -13.43
CA ILE A 82 -20.81 -0.09 -12.09
C ILE A 82 -19.29 -0.24 -12.09
N GLY A 83 -18.58 0.80 -11.67
CA GLY A 83 -17.11 0.85 -11.71
C GLY A 83 -16.50 0.99 -10.32
N GLY A 84 -15.23 0.64 -10.12
CA GLY A 84 -14.53 0.98 -8.88
C GLY A 84 -13.79 2.31 -8.90
N HIS A 85 -13.35 2.77 -10.07
CA HIS A 85 -12.75 4.10 -10.24
C HIS A 85 -13.00 4.65 -11.66
N ILE A 86 -13.48 5.90 -11.77
CA ILE A 86 -13.89 6.55 -13.03
C ILE A 86 -12.90 7.66 -13.42
N GLY A 87 -11.95 8.01 -12.55
CA GLY A 87 -11.05 9.17 -12.70
C GLY A 87 -10.25 9.23 -14.01
N LEU A 88 -10.02 8.09 -14.68
CA LEU A 88 -9.25 7.95 -15.92
C LEU A 88 -10.10 7.87 -17.20
N ALA A 89 -11.44 7.96 -17.07
CA ALA A 89 -12.38 7.91 -18.18
C ALA A 89 -13.19 9.20 -18.31
N PRO A 90 -12.61 10.34 -18.74
CA PRO A 90 -13.30 11.63 -18.84
C PRO A 90 -14.57 11.59 -19.71
N LYS A 91 -14.61 10.77 -20.78
CA LYS A 91 -15.81 10.65 -21.62
C LYS A 91 -16.98 10.03 -20.84
N LEU A 92 -16.73 9.00 -20.02
CA LEU A 92 -17.74 8.45 -19.11
C LEU A 92 -18.10 9.43 -18.00
N GLN A 93 -17.12 10.11 -17.37
CA GLN A 93 -17.40 11.13 -16.35
C GLN A 93 -18.34 12.21 -16.85
N ARG A 94 -18.19 12.63 -18.11
CA ARG A 94 -19.09 13.60 -18.76
C ARG A 94 -20.54 13.11 -18.73
N LEU A 95 -20.80 11.87 -19.18
CA LEU A 95 -22.14 11.29 -19.20
C LEU A 95 -22.74 11.17 -17.79
N ILE A 96 -21.92 10.83 -16.79
CA ILE A 96 -22.36 10.74 -15.39
C ILE A 96 -22.77 12.11 -14.87
N ARG A 97 -21.90 13.12 -15.05
CA ARG A 97 -22.13 14.50 -14.60
C ARG A 97 -23.36 15.12 -15.28
N GLU A 98 -23.57 14.80 -16.55
CA GLU A 98 -24.72 15.28 -17.34
C GLU A 98 -26.00 14.47 -17.08
N ASN A 99 -26.00 13.55 -16.12
CA ASN A 99 -27.15 12.69 -15.80
C ASN A 99 -27.69 11.95 -17.03
N LYS A 100 -26.79 11.49 -17.92
CA LYS A 100 -27.13 10.74 -19.13
C LYS A 100 -27.18 9.23 -18.93
N ILE A 101 -26.50 8.74 -17.89
CA ILE A 101 -26.41 7.32 -17.56
C ILE A 101 -26.60 7.09 -16.05
N LEU A 102 -27.06 5.88 -15.70
CA LEU A 102 -27.03 5.40 -14.33
C LEU A 102 -25.58 5.09 -13.94
N ALA A 103 -25.16 5.48 -12.75
CA ALA A 103 -23.76 5.45 -12.35
C ALA A 103 -23.63 5.05 -10.88
N TYR A 104 -23.03 3.88 -10.69
CA TYR A 104 -22.70 3.32 -9.38
C TYR A 104 -21.20 3.18 -9.26
N ASN A 105 -20.74 3.34 -8.03
CA ASN A 105 -19.35 3.18 -7.69
C ASN A 105 -19.22 2.35 -6.43
N PHE A 106 -18.55 1.20 -6.56
CA PHE A 106 -18.30 0.28 -5.45
C PHE A 106 -16.81 0.23 -5.13
N PRO A 107 -16.41 -0.22 -3.94
CA PRO A 107 -15.00 -0.49 -3.65
C PRO A 107 -14.45 -1.52 -4.64
N GLN A 108 -13.23 -1.30 -5.16
CA GLN A 108 -12.63 -2.13 -6.20
C GLN A 108 -12.54 -3.60 -5.80
N GLY A 109 -12.12 -3.90 -4.57
CA GLY A 109 -12.02 -5.27 -4.09
C GLY A 109 -13.37 -5.96 -4.02
N VAL A 110 -14.42 -5.21 -3.66
CA VAL A 110 -15.79 -5.73 -3.62
C VAL A 110 -16.27 -6.12 -5.02
N ILE A 111 -15.96 -5.34 -6.05
CA ILE A 111 -16.30 -5.71 -7.44
C ILE A 111 -15.52 -6.96 -7.87
N SER A 112 -14.22 -7.04 -7.54
CA SER A 112 -13.39 -8.22 -7.81
C SER A 112 -13.94 -9.49 -7.14
N HIS A 113 -14.42 -9.39 -5.91
CA HIS A 113 -15.12 -10.48 -5.21
C HIS A 113 -16.49 -10.78 -5.83
N LEU A 114 -17.23 -9.75 -6.26
CA LEU A 114 -18.54 -9.92 -6.87
C LEU A 114 -18.46 -10.76 -8.15
N PHE A 115 -17.39 -10.64 -8.95
CA PHE A 115 -17.17 -11.55 -10.08
C PHE A 115 -17.04 -13.02 -9.63
N ARG A 116 -16.30 -13.30 -8.53
CA ARG A 116 -16.21 -14.66 -7.97
C ARG A 116 -17.56 -15.16 -7.45
N ASP A 117 -18.33 -14.28 -6.81
CA ASP A 117 -19.63 -14.62 -6.25
C ASP A 117 -20.68 -14.87 -7.35
N ILE A 118 -20.66 -14.08 -8.43
CA ILE A 118 -21.47 -14.31 -9.64
C ILE A 118 -21.08 -15.65 -10.28
N ALA A 119 -19.78 -15.90 -10.44
CA ALA A 119 -19.28 -17.18 -10.98
C ALA A 119 -19.76 -18.38 -10.15
N ALA A 120 -19.91 -18.22 -8.83
CA ALA A 120 -20.38 -19.26 -7.93
C ALA A 120 -21.91 -19.25 -7.68
N HIS A 121 -22.68 -18.42 -8.39
CA HIS A 121 -24.13 -18.24 -8.20
C HIS A 121 -24.54 -17.88 -6.76
N LYS A 122 -23.69 -17.15 -6.04
CA LYS A 122 -24.06 -16.61 -4.74
C LYS A 122 -24.99 -15.41 -4.91
N VAL A 123 -25.69 -15.05 -3.83
CA VAL A 123 -26.61 -13.91 -3.79
C VAL A 123 -25.92 -12.55 -4.01
N GLY A 124 -24.61 -12.48 -3.78
CA GLY A 124 -23.81 -11.26 -3.83
C GLY A 124 -22.65 -11.32 -2.84
N THR A 125 -21.84 -10.26 -2.83
CA THR A 125 -20.72 -10.11 -1.89
C THR A 125 -21.22 -9.53 -0.58
N ILE A 126 -20.99 -10.25 0.50
CA ILE A 126 -21.32 -9.84 1.87
C ILE A 126 -20.04 -9.40 2.56
N THR A 127 -19.97 -8.14 2.98
CA THR A 127 -18.77 -7.56 3.61
C THR A 127 -19.13 -6.36 4.47
N THR A 128 -18.24 -5.94 5.37
CA THR A 128 -18.36 -4.66 6.07
C THR A 128 -17.67 -3.51 5.32
N VAL A 129 -16.94 -3.82 4.23
CA VAL A 129 -16.26 -2.80 3.42
C VAL A 129 -17.30 -1.84 2.83
N GLY A 130 -17.14 -0.54 3.10
CA GLY A 130 -18.07 0.52 2.72
C GLY A 130 -18.92 1.06 3.87
N MET A 131 -18.95 0.40 5.03
CA MET A 131 -19.74 0.82 6.19
C MET A 131 -19.35 2.23 6.64
N GLY A 132 -20.34 3.09 6.91
CA GLY A 132 -20.12 4.48 7.34
C GLY A 132 -19.57 5.42 6.26
N THR A 133 -19.33 4.94 5.04
CA THR A 133 -18.90 5.75 3.88
C THR A 133 -20.10 6.10 2.99
N TYR A 134 -19.90 6.84 1.91
CA TYR A 134 -20.95 7.09 0.91
C TYR A 134 -21.45 5.81 0.21
N ILE A 135 -20.71 4.70 0.31
CA ILE A 135 -21.14 3.39 -0.17
C ILE A 135 -22.28 2.81 0.67
N ASP A 136 -22.33 3.14 1.96
CA ASP A 136 -23.39 2.70 2.87
C ASP A 136 -24.76 3.16 2.33
N PRO A 137 -25.76 2.25 2.20
CA PRO A 137 -27.10 2.61 1.74
C PRO A 137 -27.81 3.64 2.61
N ARG A 138 -27.38 3.81 3.87
CA ARG A 138 -27.89 4.86 4.77
C ARG A 138 -27.35 6.26 4.40
N ASN A 139 -26.34 6.32 3.54
CA ASN A 139 -25.78 7.53 2.95
C ASN A 139 -26.19 7.64 1.46
N ASP A 140 -25.26 7.42 0.51
CA ASP A 140 -25.54 7.52 -0.94
C ASP A 140 -25.79 6.15 -1.60
N GLY A 141 -25.44 5.03 -0.95
CA GLY A 141 -25.55 3.69 -1.55
C GLY A 141 -24.66 3.49 -2.79
N GLY A 142 -23.56 4.23 -2.89
CA GLY A 142 -22.67 4.22 -4.05
C GLY A 142 -23.24 4.88 -5.31
N LYS A 143 -24.39 5.57 -5.23
CA LYS A 143 -25.04 6.25 -6.37
C LYS A 143 -24.35 7.60 -6.64
N LEU A 144 -23.86 7.81 -7.87
CA LEU A 144 -22.98 8.95 -8.19
C LEU A 144 -23.68 10.22 -8.67
N ASN A 145 -24.91 10.12 -9.21
CA ASN A 145 -25.62 11.26 -9.77
C ASN A 145 -27.12 11.22 -9.43
N GLU A 146 -27.81 12.33 -9.69
CA GLU A 146 -29.23 12.50 -9.35
C GLU A 146 -30.13 11.56 -10.15
N LEU A 147 -29.79 11.26 -11.41
CA LEU A 147 -30.51 10.27 -12.20
C LEU A 147 -30.50 8.91 -11.50
N THR A 148 -29.35 8.47 -11.00
CA THR A 148 -29.22 7.18 -10.30
C THR A 148 -29.93 7.19 -8.97
N LYS A 149 -29.89 8.31 -8.23
CA LYS A 149 -30.64 8.46 -6.97
C LYS A 149 -32.15 8.35 -7.18
N LYS A 150 -32.67 8.90 -8.27
CA LYS A 150 -34.11 8.93 -8.58
C LYS A 150 -34.62 7.67 -9.26
N GLU A 151 -33.88 7.14 -10.23
CA GLU A 151 -34.35 6.08 -11.13
C GLU A 151 -33.54 4.78 -11.00
N GLY A 152 -32.38 4.83 -10.33
CA GLY A 152 -31.51 3.69 -10.12
C GLY A 152 -31.97 2.80 -8.97
N GLU A 153 -31.91 1.50 -9.22
CA GLU A 153 -32.14 0.46 -8.22
C GLU A 153 -31.12 0.48 -7.07
N ASP A 154 -31.52 -0.02 -5.90
CA ASP A 154 -30.63 -0.21 -4.77
C ASP A 154 -29.85 -1.51 -4.95
N LEU A 155 -28.56 -1.39 -5.30
CA LEU A 155 -27.66 -2.52 -5.52
C LEU A 155 -26.96 -2.99 -4.24
N ILE A 156 -27.01 -2.19 -3.18
CA ILE A 156 -26.40 -2.45 -1.88
C ILE A 156 -27.51 -2.47 -0.83
N LYS A 157 -27.47 -3.45 0.09
CA LYS A 157 -28.39 -3.53 1.22
C LYS A 157 -27.61 -3.67 2.52
N VAL A 158 -28.09 -3.04 3.59
CA VAL A 158 -27.68 -3.44 4.94
C VAL A 158 -28.44 -4.72 5.30
N ILE A 159 -27.72 -5.74 5.72
CA ILE A 159 -28.26 -7.01 6.22
C ILE A 159 -27.70 -7.29 7.61
N HIS A 160 -28.43 -8.03 8.43
CA HIS A 160 -28.02 -8.38 9.78
C HIS A 160 -27.68 -9.87 9.84
N LEU A 161 -26.44 -10.20 10.22
CA LEU A 161 -25.94 -11.57 10.32
C LEU A 161 -25.13 -11.72 11.61
N GLU A 162 -25.39 -12.79 12.37
CA GLU A 162 -24.64 -13.11 13.60
C GLU A 162 -24.50 -11.90 14.57
N GLY A 163 -25.56 -11.11 14.71
CA GLY A 163 -25.58 -9.96 15.61
C GLY A 163 -24.89 -8.69 15.07
N SER A 164 -24.39 -8.69 13.84
CA SER A 164 -23.67 -7.56 13.22
C SER A 164 -24.27 -7.13 11.89
N ASP A 165 -24.13 -5.85 11.57
CA ASP A 165 -24.52 -5.29 10.28
C ASP A 165 -23.45 -5.59 9.21
N TYR A 166 -23.90 -6.04 8.04
CA TYR A 166 -23.08 -6.22 6.83
C TYR A 166 -23.72 -5.50 5.66
N LEU A 167 -22.91 -5.19 4.65
CA LEU A 167 -23.37 -4.75 3.34
C LEU A 167 -23.43 -5.95 2.39
N LEU A 168 -24.58 -6.17 1.76
CA LEU A 168 -24.77 -7.09 0.65
C LEU A 168 -24.76 -6.30 -0.66
N TYR A 169 -23.72 -6.51 -1.46
CA TYR A 169 -23.63 -6.05 -2.84
C TYR A 169 -24.22 -7.13 -3.74
N LYS A 170 -25.39 -6.87 -4.34
CA LYS A 170 -26.17 -7.90 -5.04
C LYS A 170 -25.47 -8.40 -6.30
N ALA A 171 -25.49 -9.72 -6.50
CA ALA A 171 -25.05 -10.35 -7.75
C ALA A 171 -26.04 -10.09 -8.89
N PHE A 172 -25.52 -10.07 -10.11
CA PHE A 172 -26.27 -9.95 -11.37
C PHE A 172 -25.50 -10.70 -12.48
N PRO A 173 -26.16 -11.14 -13.57
CA PRO A 173 -25.49 -11.90 -14.62
C PRO A 173 -24.53 -11.03 -15.44
N ILE A 174 -23.42 -11.63 -15.90
CA ILE A 174 -22.50 -11.03 -16.88
C ILE A 174 -22.80 -11.66 -18.25
N ASN A 175 -23.22 -10.86 -19.23
CA ASN A 175 -23.57 -11.35 -20.56
C ASN A 175 -22.34 -11.47 -21.47
N VAL A 176 -21.41 -10.52 -21.38
CA VAL A 176 -20.17 -10.52 -22.16
C VAL A 176 -18.99 -10.20 -21.27
N ALA A 177 -17.92 -10.99 -21.38
CA ALA A 177 -16.63 -10.73 -20.75
C ALA A 177 -15.61 -10.33 -21.82
N LEU A 178 -14.95 -9.19 -21.60
CA LEU A 178 -13.80 -8.74 -22.40
C LEU A 178 -12.54 -8.90 -21.54
N ILE A 179 -11.69 -9.86 -21.91
CA ILE A 179 -10.47 -10.20 -21.18
C ILE A 179 -9.26 -10.20 -22.10
N ARG A 180 -8.06 -10.20 -21.52
CA ARG A 180 -6.79 -10.20 -22.23
C ARG A 180 -5.82 -11.24 -21.68
N GLY A 181 -4.93 -11.75 -22.53
CA GLY A 181 -3.69 -12.41 -22.12
C GLY A 181 -2.63 -12.29 -23.20
N THR A 182 -1.50 -12.97 -23.04
CA THR A 182 -0.37 -12.85 -23.95
C THR A 182 -0.46 -13.84 -25.10
N THR A 183 -0.59 -15.14 -24.80
CA THR A 183 -0.62 -16.21 -25.80
C THR A 183 -1.87 -17.07 -25.59
N ALA A 184 -2.62 -17.34 -26.66
CA ALA A 184 -3.67 -18.37 -26.66
C ALA A 184 -3.29 -19.57 -27.52
N ASP A 185 -3.71 -20.78 -27.15
CA ASP A 185 -3.74 -21.89 -28.10
C ASP A 185 -5.06 -21.91 -28.90
N THR A 186 -5.15 -22.71 -29.96
CA THR A 186 -6.37 -22.77 -30.79
C THR A 186 -7.58 -23.43 -30.07
N ASN A 187 -7.38 -24.05 -28.90
CA ASN A 187 -8.47 -24.49 -28.01
C ASN A 187 -8.95 -23.36 -27.08
N GLY A 188 -8.24 -22.23 -27.04
CA GLY A 188 -8.53 -21.05 -26.23
C GLY A 188 -7.87 -21.03 -24.85
N ASN A 189 -6.92 -21.93 -24.55
CA ASN A 189 -6.15 -21.82 -23.30
C ASN A 189 -5.22 -20.61 -23.38
N ILE A 190 -5.16 -19.79 -22.33
CA ILE A 190 -4.43 -18.51 -22.34
C ILE A 190 -3.36 -18.48 -21.25
N THR A 191 -2.15 -18.09 -21.62
CA THR A 191 -1.05 -17.69 -20.72
C THR A 191 -0.87 -16.17 -20.73
N MET A 192 -0.25 -15.64 -19.68
CA MET A 192 -0.07 -14.19 -19.44
C MET A 192 1.41 -13.85 -19.20
N GLU A 193 2.31 -14.50 -19.92
CA GLU A 193 3.75 -14.43 -19.64
C GLU A 193 4.40 -13.07 -19.89
N LYS A 194 3.77 -12.18 -20.68
CA LYS A 194 4.23 -10.80 -20.87
C LYS A 194 3.33 -9.76 -20.20
N GLU A 195 2.21 -10.15 -19.60
CA GLU A 195 1.35 -9.20 -18.92
C GLU A 195 2.04 -8.68 -17.65
N ALA A 196 1.87 -7.40 -17.32
CA ALA A 196 2.34 -6.86 -16.05
C ALA A 196 1.52 -7.37 -14.86
N LEU A 197 0.25 -7.75 -15.10
CA LEU A 197 -0.73 -8.11 -14.08
C LEU A 197 -1.69 -9.19 -14.64
N THR A 198 -2.19 -10.08 -13.77
CA THR A 198 -3.18 -11.12 -14.12
C THR A 198 -4.61 -10.74 -13.72
N GLN A 199 -4.77 -9.94 -12.66
CA GLN A 199 -6.02 -9.27 -12.28
C GLN A 199 -7.17 -10.27 -12.01
N GLU A 200 -8.42 -9.91 -12.31
CA GLU A 200 -9.62 -10.69 -12.12
C GLU A 200 -10.10 -11.39 -13.41
N ALA A 201 -9.27 -11.48 -14.45
CA ALA A 201 -9.66 -11.99 -15.77
C ALA A 201 -10.27 -13.40 -15.72
N LEU A 202 -9.71 -14.30 -14.90
CA LEU A 202 -10.26 -15.64 -14.68
C LEU A 202 -11.64 -15.59 -14.01
N ALA A 203 -11.81 -14.73 -13.00
CA ALA A 203 -13.10 -14.56 -12.30
C ALA A 203 -14.18 -14.00 -13.24
N ILE A 204 -13.82 -13.01 -14.07
CA ILE A 204 -14.73 -12.45 -15.09
C ILE A 204 -15.14 -13.51 -16.12
N ALA A 205 -14.19 -14.32 -16.61
CA ALA A 205 -14.48 -15.39 -17.56
C ALA A 205 -15.46 -16.41 -16.97
N MET A 206 -15.24 -16.88 -15.74
CA MET A 206 -16.16 -17.79 -15.07
C MET A 206 -17.53 -17.15 -14.80
N ALA A 207 -17.57 -15.87 -14.39
CA ALA A 207 -18.81 -15.14 -14.13
C ALA A 207 -19.67 -15.07 -15.39
N ALA A 208 -19.08 -14.75 -16.55
CA ALA A 208 -19.77 -14.74 -17.82
C ALA A 208 -20.25 -16.14 -18.22
N LYS A 209 -19.38 -17.16 -18.21
CA LYS A 209 -19.78 -18.53 -18.60
C LYS A 209 -20.92 -19.07 -17.75
N ASN A 210 -20.85 -18.90 -16.43
CA ASN A 210 -21.89 -19.39 -15.53
C ASN A 210 -23.16 -18.52 -15.55
N SER A 211 -23.09 -17.33 -16.15
CA SER A 211 -24.27 -16.51 -16.50
C SER A 211 -24.85 -16.88 -17.87
N ASN A 212 -24.40 -17.97 -18.51
CA ASN A 212 -24.68 -18.32 -19.91
C ASN A 212 -24.27 -17.22 -20.91
N GLY A 213 -23.28 -16.42 -20.55
CA GLY A 213 -22.69 -15.36 -21.35
C GLY A 213 -21.59 -15.84 -22.29
N PHE A 214 -20.92 -14.86 -22.89
CA PHE A 214 -19.91 -15.04 -23.93
C PHE A 214 -18.57 -14.41 -23.52
N VAL A 215 -17.47 -15.12 -23.75
CA VAL A 215 -16.11 -14.66 -23.37
C VAL A 215 -15.27 -14.36 -24.60
N ILE A 216 -14.88 -13.09 -24.75
CA ILE A 216 -14.01 -12.57 -25.80
C ILE A 216 -12.63 -12.31 -25.21
N ALA A 217 -11.62 -13.01 -25.69
CA ALA A 217 -10.24 -12.85 -25.25
C ALA A 217 -9.37 -12.19 -26.32
N GLN A 218 -8.72 -11.08 -25.97
CA GLN A 218 -7.65 -10.48 -26.77
C GLN A 218 -6.29 -11.10 -26.43
N VAL A 219 -5.48 -11.43 -27.43
CA VAL A 219 -4.10 -11.94 -27.25
C VAL A 219 -3.09 -11.33 -28.21
N GLU A 220 -1.80 -11.39 -27.86
CA GLU A 220 -0.69 -10.97 -28.73
C GLU A 220 -0.45 -11.99 -29.86
N ARG A 221 -0.55 -13.29 -29.55
CA ARG A 221 -0.20 -14.37 -30.48
C ARG A 221 -0.95 -15.67 -30.21
N ILE A 222 -0.88 -16.58 -31.19
CA ILE A 222 -1.46 -17.92 -31.16
C ILE A 222 -0.38 -18.99 -31.12
N ALA A 223 -0.59 -20.04 -30.33
CA ALA A 223 0.22 -21.24 -30.26
C ALA A 223 -0.57 -22.49 -30.68
N GLU A 224 0.15 -23.58 -30.98
CA GLU A 224 -0.48 -24.88 -31.25
C GLU A 224 -1.03 -25.50 -29.95
N PRO A 225 -2.19 -26.17 -29.97
CA PRO A 225 -2.70 -26.93 -28.84
C PRO A 225 -1.68 -27.83 -28.15
N GLY A 226 -1.65 -27.78 -26.82
CA GLY A 226 -0.78 -28.63 -26.00
C GLY A 226 0.67 -28.15 -25.88
N THR A 227 1.03 -27.03 -26.49
CA THR A 227 2.37 -26.44 -26.37
C THR A 227 2.53 -25.50 -25.17
N LEU A 228 1.43 -24.95 -24.65
CA LEU A 228 1.44 -24.12 -23.45
C LEU A 228 1.67 -24.97 -22.21
N ASN A 229 2.54 -24.52 -21.31
CA ASN A 229 2.72 -25.16 -20.01
C ASN A 229 1.42 -25.06 -19.21
N ALA A 230 0.80 -26.20 -18.90
CA ALA A 230 -0.49 -26.26 -18.21
C ALA A 230 -0.52 -25.55 -16.84
N ARG A 231 0.63 -25.46 -16.14
CA ARG A 231 0.72 -24.72 -14.86
C ARG A 231 0.68 -23.20 -15.06
N ASN A 232 1.01 -22.72 -16.25
CA ASN A 232 1.03 -21.30 -16.59
C ASN A 232 -0.27 -20.84 -17.27
N VAL A 233 -1.17 -21.76 -17.63
CA VAL A 233 -2.48 -21.42 -18.20
C VAL A 233 -3.30 -20.73 -17.11
N LYS A 234 -3.57 -19.44 -17.31
CA LYS A 234 -4.33 -18.60 -16.36
C LYS A 234 -5.83 -18.64 -16.65
N ILE A 235 -6.20 -18.74 -17.93
CA ILE A 235 -7.61 -18.88 -18.34
C ILE A 235 -7.73 -20.16 -19.16
N PRO A 236 -8.38 -21.21 -18.62
CA PRO A 236 -8.64 -22.44 -19.36
C PRO A 236 -9.55 -22.20 -20.56
N GLY A 237 -9.24 -22.85 -21.68
CA GLY A 237 -9.97 -22.66 -22.93
C GLY A 237 -11.44 -23.07 -22.88
N ILE A 238 -11.85 -23.90 -21.92
CA ILE A 238 -13.28 -24.20 -21.69
C ILE A 238 -14.10 -22.97 -21.34
N LEU A 239 -13.44 -21.91 -20.83
CA LEU A 239 -14.08 -20.65 -20.48
C LEU A 239 -14.09 -19.62 -21.62
N VAL A 240 -13.37 -19.88 -22.71
CA VAL A 240 -13.16 -18.91 -23.79
C VAL A 240 -14.01 -19.29 -25.00
N ASP A 241 -14.83 -18.37 -25.47
CA ASP A 241 -15.69 -18.59 -26.64
C ASP A 241 -15.03 -18.12 -27.93
N CYS A 242 -14.35 -16.95 -27.90
CA CYS A 242 -13.55 -16.49 -29.03
C CYS A 242 -12.23 -15.83 -28.61
N VAL A 243 -11.25 -15.92 -29.51
CA VAL A 243 -9.91 -15.35 -29.37
C VAL A 243 -9.67 -14.38 -30.53
N VAL A 244 -9.20 -13.18 -30.22
CA VAL A 244 -8.83 -12.14 -31.19
C VAL A 244 -7.36 -11.81 -31.01
N VAL A 245 -6.60 -11.91 -32.10
CA VAL A 245 -5.22 -11.43 -32.13
C VAL A 245 -5.23 -9.93 -32.37
N SER A 246 -4.74 -9.15 -31.41
CA SER A 246 -4.71 -7.69 -31.51
C SER A 246 -3.55 -7.18 -32.35
N ARG A 247 -3.69 -5.96 -32.85
CA ARG A 247 -2.56 -5.24 -33.44
C ARG A 247 -1.53 -4.84 -32.38
N PRO A 248 -0.23 -4.78 -32.70
CA PRO A 248 0.82 -4.46 -31.73
C PRO A 248 0.61 -3.15 -30.97
N GLU A 249 0.10 -2.10 -31.62
CA GLU A 249 -0.18 -0.79 -31.02
C GLU A 249 -1.29 -0.83 -29.95
N ASN A 250 -2.14 -1.85 -29.99
CA ASN A 250 -3.26 -2.07 -29.06
C ASN A 250 -2.96 -3.19 -28.04
N HIS A 251 -1.72 -3.69 -27.99
CA HIS A 251 -1.28 -4.74 -27.06
C HIS A 251 -0.11 -4.32 -26.15
N TRP A 252 0.05 -3.03 -25.90
CA TRP A 252 1.06 -2.57 -24.94
C TRP A 252 0.83 -3.16 -23.55
N GLN A 253 1.91 -3.39 -22.80
CA GLN A 253 1.87 -3.96 -21.45
C GLN A 253 1.17 -3.03 -20.45
N THR A 254 1.33 -1.71 -20.64
CA THR A 254 0.58 -0.63 -19.97
C THR A 254 0.29 0.48 -20.98
N PHE A 255 -0.43 1.54 -20.60
CA PHE A 255 -0.60 2.70 -21.47
C PHE A 255 0.62 3.63 -21.56
N ALA A 256 1.65 3.44 -20.74
CA ALA A 256 2.92 4.17 -20.85
C ALA A 256 4.07 3.33 -21.42
N THR A 257 3.95 2.00 -21.45
CA THR A 257 5.07 1.11 -21.75
C THR A 257 4.61 0.03 -22.72
N PRO A 258 5.13 0.05 -23.98
CA PRO A 258 4.86 -1.02 -24.94
C PRO A 258 5.18 -2.39 -24.39
N TYR A 259 6.40 -2.56 -23.85
CA TYR A 259 6.82 -3.77 -23.17
C TYR A 259 8.08 -3.49 -22.33
N ASN A 260 8.11 -4.03 -21.10
CA ASN A 260 9.26 -4.02 -20.21
C ASN A 260 9.39 -5.41 -19.56
N PRO A 261 10.49 -6.15 -19.80
CA PRO A 261 10.68 -7.49 -19.24
C PRO A 261 10.77 -7.52 -17.71
N ALA A 262 11.03 -6.38 -17.07
CA ALA A 262 11.01 -6.29 -15.60
C ALA A 262 9.59 -6.35 -15.02
N PHE A 263 8.57 -5.92 -15.76
CA PHE A 263 7.16 -6.00 -15.35
C PHE A 263 6.58 -7.42 -15.49
N SER A 264 7.16 -8.25 -16.36
CA SER A 264 6.80 -9.67 -16.54
C SER A 264 7.69 -10.62 -15.74
N CYS A 265 8.50 -10.10 -14.81
CA CYS A 265 9.45 -10.87 -13.99
C CYS A 265 10.51 -11.67 -14.78
N GLU A 266 10.76 -11.32 -16.04
CA GLU A 266 11.79 -11.98 -16.86
C GLU A 266 13.20 -11.57 -16.45
N ILE A 267 13.36 -10.36 -15.91
CA ILE A 267 14.64 -9.83 -15.42
C ILE A 267 14.47 -9.12 -14.08
N LYS A 268 15.58 -9.01 -13.32
CA LYS A 268 15.70 -8.11 -12.18
C LYS A 268 16.46 -6.84 -12.58
N VAL A 269 15.96 -5.68 -12.16
CA VAL A 269 16.61 -4.37 -12.39
C VAL A 269 17.46 -3.95 -11.17
N PRO A 270 18.67 -3.40 -11.37
CA PRO A 270 19.48 -2.89 -10.27
C PRO A 270 18.80 -1.72 -9.52
N VAL A 271 18.54 -1.91 -8.23
CA VAL A 271 17.83 -0.92 -7.38
C VAL A 271 18.71 0.29 -7.01
N GLN A 272 20.03 0.19 -7.18
CA GLN A 272 21.05 1.16 -6.73
C GLN A 272 21.09 2.49 -7.53
N SER A 273 20.01 2.87 -8.20
CA SER A 273 19.99 3.98 -9.16
C SER A 273 18.81 4.95 -9.04
N ILE A 274 17.93 4.80 -8.04
CA ILE A 274 16.86 5.79 -7.83
C ILE A 274 17.46 7.04 -7.19
N PRO A 275 17.47 8.20 -7.88
CA PRO A 275 18.00 9.42 -7.31
C PRO A 275 17.16 9.85 -6.09
N PRO A 276 17.80 10.32 -5.00
CA PRO A 276 17.10 10.90 -3.87
C PRO A 276 16.19 12.05 -4.29
N MET A 277 15.03 12.18 -3.64
CA MET A 277 14.17 13.35 -3.87
C MET A 277 14.90 14.63 -3.45
N GLU A 278 14.65 15.72 -4.16
CA GLU A 278 15.00 17.05 -3.67
C GLU A 278 14.11 17.45 -2.49
N MET A 279 14.64 18.30 -1.60
CA MET A 279 13.87 18.78 -0.45
C MET A 279 12.67 19.60 -0.93
N SER A 280 11.48 19.16 -0.54
CA SER A 280 10.16 19.68 -0.96
C SER A 280 9.11 19.28 0.07
N GLU A 281 7.89 19.80 -0.04
CA GLU A 281 6.76 19.35 0.78
C GLU A 281 6.56 17.84 0.68
N ARG A 282 6.75 17.26 -0.52
CA ARG A 282 6.66 15.81 -0.74
C ARG A 282 7.74 15.04 0.00
N LYS A 283 9.00 15.52 -0.02
CA LYS A 283 10.10 14.87 0.71
C LYS A 283 9.90 14.96 2.23
N ILE A 284 9.45 16.11 2.75
CA ILE A 284 9.17 16.31 4.18
C ILE A 284 8.08 15.33 4.66
N ILE A 285 6.95 15.29 3.94
CA ILE A 285 5.83 14.38 4.27
C ILE A 285 6.30 12.93 4.22
N SER A 286 7.03 12.55 3.17
CA SER A 286 7.52 11.18 2.99
C SER A 286 8.51 10.77 4.07
N ARG A 287 9.38 11.68 4.49
CA ARG A 287 10.31 11.47 5.60
C ARG A 287 9.59 11.29 6.93
N ARG A 288 8.61 12.13 7.25
CA ARG A 288 7.81 11.94 8.47
C ARG A 288 7.05 10.61 8.42
N ALA A 289 6.46 10.26 7.28
CA ALA A 289 5.75 9.01 7.11
C ALA A 289 6.67 7.77 7.25
N ALA A 290 7.93 7.87 6.85
CA ALA A 290 8.91 6.79 6.95
C ALA A 290 9.23 6.37 8.41
N PHE A 291 9.03 7.24 9.40
CA PHE A 291 9.13 6.89 10.83
C PHE A 291 8.08 5.85 11.28
N GLU A 292 7.03 5.64 10.50
CA GLU A 292 5.97 4.68 10.81
C GLU A 292 6.27 3.29 10.24
N LEU A 293 7.37 3.12 9.50
CA LEU A 293 7.83 1.85 8.96
C LEU A 293 8.56 1.05 10.05
N LYS A 294 8.40 -0.27 10.03
CA LYS A 294 9.14 -1.22 10.86
C LYS A 294 9.58 -2.42 10.03
N PRO A 295 10.66 -3.12 10.41
CA PRO A 295 11.07 -4.33 9.72
C PRO A 295 9.93 -5.36 9.64
N ASN A 296 9.89 -6.07 8.51
CA ASN A 296 8.93 -7.11 8.17
C ASN A 296 7.48 -6.65 8.04
N MET A 297 7.22 -5.35 8.00
CA MET A 297 5.86 -4.86 7.72
C MET A 297 5.44 -5.16 6.28
N VAL A 298 4.20 -5.61 6.14
CA VAL A 298 3.49 -5.62 4.86
C VAL A 298 2.84 -4.25 4.64
N VAL A 299 3.33 -3.53 3.63
CA VAL A 299 3.00 -2.13 3.40
C VAL A 299 2.24 -1.98 2.08
N ASN A 300 1.16 -1.20 2.09
CA ASN A 300 0.54 -0.70 0.86
C ASN A 300 0.80 0.81 0.71
N LEU A 301 1.20 1.23 -0.49
CA LEU A 301 1.43 2.63 -0.84
C LEU A 301 0.45 3.03 -1.94
N GLY A 302 -0.44 3.98 -1.64
CA GLY A 302 -1.33 4.56 -2.64
C GLY A 302 -0.58 5.40 -3.68
N ILE A 303 -1.24 5.65 -4.82
CA ILE A 303 -0.71 6.54 -5.87
C ILE A 303 -0.52 7.98 -5.38
N GLY A 304 0.49 8.67 -5.93
CA GLY A 304 0.75 10.09 -5.65
C GLY A 304 1.66 10.32 -4.45
N MET A 305 1.21 11.09 -3.45
CA MET A 305 2.04 11.44 -2.28
C MET A 305 2.71 10.23 -1.61
N PRO A 306 2.03 9.08 -1.39
CA PRO A 306 2.66 7.91 -0.75
C PRO A 306 3.82 7.27 -1.54
N GLU A 307 3.91 7.44 -2.86
CA GLU A 307 5.05 6.92 -3.66
C GLU A 307 6.40 7.49 -3.20
N GLY A 308 6.40 8.71 -2.63
CA GLY A 308 7.60 9.32 -2.09
C GLY A 308 8.17 8.55 -0.89
N ILE A 309 7.35 7.76 -0.19
CA ILE A 309 7.77 6.95 0.96
C ILE A 309 8.68 5.81 0.50
N ALA A 310 8.38 5.17 -0.64
CA ALA A 310 9.27 4.17 -1.23
C ALA A 310 10.64 4.77 -1.62
N GLN A 311 10.63 6.01 -2.14
CA GLN A 311 11.88 6.72 -2.49
C GLN A 311 12.70 7.05 -1.24
N VAL A 312 12.06 7.52 -0.17
CA VAL A 312 12.74 7.74 1.13
C VAL A 312 13.23 6.42 1.72
N ALA A 313 12.42 5.35 1.72
CA ALA A 313 12.83 4.05 2.23
C ALA A 313 14.05 3.49 1.45
N ASN A 314 14.13 3.77 0.14
CA ASN A 314 15.31 3.45 -0.66
C ASN A 314 16.52 4.34 -0.30
N GLU A 315 16.34 5.66 -0.15
CA GLU A 315 17.36 6.62 0.31
C GLU A 315 17.94 6.19 1.67
N GLU A 316 17.09 5.73 2.59
CA GLU A 316 17.43 5.25 3.93
C GLU A 316 17.91 3.78 3.96
N LYS A 317 17.89 3.07 2.82
CA LYS A 317 18.30 1.66 2.69
C LYS A 317 17.52 0.70 3.61
N VAL A 318 16.21 0.94 3.75
CA VAL A 318 15.29 0.11 4.56
C VAL A 318 14.22 -0.58 3.71
N LEU A 319 14.23 -0.37 2.39
CA LEU A 319 13.24 -0.96 1.48
C LEU A 319 13.27 -2.50 1.47
N ASP A 320 14.46 -3.09 1.64
CA ASP A 320 14.71 -4.53 1.76
C ASP A 320 14.18 -5.13 3.07
N LEU A 321 13.80 -4.29 4.04
CA LEU A 321 13.20 -4.70 5.30
C LEU A 321 11.67 -4.73 5.25
N LEU A 322 11.06 -4.42 4.10
CA LEU A 322 9.62 -4.24 3.94
C LEU A 322 9.10 -5.13 2.83
N THR A 323 7.85 -5.56 2.94
CA THR A 323 7.11 -6.17 1.83
C THR A 323 6.12 -5.16 1.28
N LEU A 324 6.48 -4.48 0.19
CA LEU A 324 5.56 -3.60 -0.51
C LEU A 324 4.52 -4.42 -1.28
N THR A 325 3.27 -3.94 -1.31
CA THR A 325 2.20 -4.57 -2.07
C THR A 325 1.39 -3.53 -2.84
N ALA A 326 0.84 -3.93 -3.98
CA ALA A 326 -0.13 -3.14 -4.73
C ALA A 326 -1.44 -3.93 -4.91
N GLU A 327 -2.56 -3.22 -4.95
CA GLU A 327 -3.90 -3.81 -4.98
C GLU A 327 -4.23 -4.68 -6.20
N PRO A 328 -3.63 -4.53 -7.41
CA PRO A 328 -3.90 -5.47 -8.49
C PRO A 328 -3.20 -6.82 -8.35
N GLY A 329 -2.39 -7.03 -7.29
CA GLY A 329 -1.82 -8.34 -6.96
C GLY A 329 -0.30 -8.42 -6.80
N VAL A 330 0.40 -7.29 -6.86
CA VAL A 330 1.86 -7.24 -6.73
C VAL A 330 2.28 -7.43 -5.27
N ILE A 331 3.27 -8.29 -5.04
CA ILE A 331 3.90 -8.54 -3.73
C ILE A 331 5.43 -8.46 -3.88
N GLY A 332 6.05 -7.63 -3.03
CA GLY A 332 7.47 -7.32 -3.07
C GLY A 332 7.86 -6.42 -4.25
N GLY A 333 9.15 -6.14 -4.35
CA GLY A 333 9.69 -5.29 -5.40
C GLY A 333 9.33 -3.81 -5.28
N ILE A 334 9.45 -3.08 -6.39
CA ILE A 334 9.25 -1.62 -6.46
C ILE A 334 8.05 -1.33 -7.36
N PRO A 335 6.97 -0.72 -6.82
CA PRO A 335 5.81 -0.36 -7.62
C PRO A 335 6.15 0.75 -8.63
N ALA A 336 5.54 0.68 -9.80
CA ALA A 336 5.60 1.73 -10.80
C ALA A 336 4.49 2.77 -10.58
N GLY A 337 4.72 4.01 -11.02
CA GLY A 337 3.77 5.13 -10.92
C GLY A 337 3.20 5.57 -12.27
N GLY A 338 2.33 6.59 -12.24
CA GLY A 338 1.74 7.19 -13.45
C GLY A 338 0.89 6.21 -14.26
N LEU A 339 1.02 6.21 -15.60
CA LEU A 339 0.30 5.26 -16.47
C LEU A 339 0.85 3.82 -16.41
N ASN A 340 1.91 3.59 -15.64
CA ASN A 340 2.40 2.26 -15.28
C ASN A 340 1.88 1.80 -13.90
N PHE A 341 1.06 2.62 -13.22
CA PHE A 341 0.59 2.32 -11.88
C PHE A 341 -0.07 0.93 -11.79
N GLY A 342 0.21 0.24 -10.70
CA GLY A 342 -0.19 -1.15 -10.47
C GLY A 342 0.87 -2.18 -10.87
N ALA A 343 1.71 -1.91 -11.88
CA ALA A 343 2.83 -2.77 -12.22
C ALA A 343 3.97 -2.64 -11.19
N GLY A 344 4.88 -3.61 -11.14
CA GLY A 344 6.06 -3.57 -10.29
C GLY A 344 7.28 -4.17 -10.99
N THR A 345 8.47 -3.78 -10.53
CA THR A 345 9.73 -4.42 -10.93
C THR A 345 10.31 -5.18 -9.74
N ASN A 346 11.10 -6.22 -10.00
CA ASN A 346 11.69 -7.08 -8.97
C ASN A 346 10.65 -7.69 -8.00
N MET A 347 9.44 -7.94 -8.50
CA MET A 347 8.36 -8.53 -7.70
C MET A 347 8.77 -9.92 -7.21
N GLU A 348 8.37 -10.25 -5.99
CA GLU A 348 8.58 -11.59 -5.41
C GLU A 348 7.45 -12.54 -5.80
N ALA A 349 6.22 -12.00 -5.87
CA ALA A 349 5.06 -12.74 -6.32
C ALA A 349 4.05 -11.81 -7.01
N LEU A 350 3.24 -12.42 -7.87
CA LEU A 350 2.05 -11.83 -8.47
C LEU A 350 0.89 -12.78 -8.25
N ILE A 351 -0.16 -12.30 -7.59
CA ILE A 351 -1.41 -13.04 -7.40
C ILE A 351 -2.58 -12.33 -8.09
N ASP A 352 -3.67 -13.04 -8.29
CA ASP A 352 -4.86 -12.45 -8.92
C ASP A 352 -5.53 -11.45 -7.96
N GLN A 353 -6.00 -10.33 -8.52
CA GLN A 353 -6.56 -9.20 -7.75
C GLN A 353 -7.63 -9.60 -6.71
N PRO A 354 -8.58 -10.52 -6.99
CA PRO A 354 -9.55 -10.94 -5.98
C PRO A 354 -8.91 -11.54 -4.71
N TYR A 355 -7.81 -12.28 -4.83
CA TYR A 355 -7.11 -12.86 -3.68
C TYR A 355 -6.27 -11.83 -2.94
N GLN A 356 -5.73 -10.84 -3.64
CA GLN A 356 -5.08 -9.69 -3.00
C GLN A 356 -6.06 -8.93 -2.11
N PHE A 357 -7.30 -8.76 -2.56
CA PHE A 357 -8.35 -8.16 -1.74
C PHE A 357 -8.88 -9.09 -0.64
N ASP A 358 -8.85 -10.42 -0.79
CA ASP A 358 -9.08 -11.32 0.35
C ASP A 358 -8.07 -11.04 1.48
N PHE A 359 -6.79 -10.88 1.12
CA PHE A 359 -5.71 -10.55 2.06
C PHE A 359 -5.88 -9.16 2.68
N TYR A 360 -6.20 -8.13 1.88
CA TYR A 360 -6.42 -6.77 2.39
C TYR A 360 -7.65 -6.70 3.29
N ASP A 361 -8.78 -7.25 2.83
CA ASP A 361 -10.05 -7.18 3.57
C ASP A 361 -10.02 -8.01 4.86
N GLY A 362 -9.15 -9.02 4.91
CA GLY A 362 -8.83 -9.82 6.10
C GLY A 362 -7.85 -9.17 7.08
N GLY A 363 -7.35 -7.96 6.80
CA GLY A 363 -6.44 -7.23 7.68
C GLY A 363 -4.96 -7.64 7.57
N GLY A 364 -4.56 -8.15 6.40
CA GLY A 364 -3.19 -8.58 6.13
C GLY A 364 -2.15 -7.46 6.08
N LEU A 365 -2.57 -6.21 5.85
CA LEU A 365 -1.68 -5.05 5.84
C LEU A 365 -1.34 -4.58 7.26
N ASP A 366 -0.06 -4.50 7.59
CA ASP A 366 0.38 -3.92 8.86
C ASP A 366 0.19 -2.40 8.86
N VAL A 367 0.48 -1.76 7.71
CA VAL A 367 0.28 -0.34 7.52
C VAL A 367 -0.05 0.00 6.07
N ALA A 368 -0.95 0.95 5.89
CA ALA A 368 -1.22 1.55 4.59
C ALA A 368 -0.96 3.06 4.62
N PHE A 369 -0.41 3.58 3.52
CA PHE A 369 -0.20 5.01 3.32
C PHE A 369 -1.04 5.48 2.14
N LEU A 370 -2.01 6.34 2.39
CA LEU A 370 -2.97 6.80 1.38
C LEU A 370 -2.99 8.33 1.27
N GLY A 371 -3.43 8.85 0.12
CA GLY A 371 -3.50 10.29 -0.11
C GLY A 371 -4.51 11.01 0.79
N LEU A 372 -4.14 12.19 1.28
CA LEU A 372 -5.00 13.11 2.00
C LEU A 372 -5.49 14.21 1.04
N ALA A 373 -6.78 14.24 0.70
CA ALA A 373 -7.36 15.26 -0.17
C ALA A 373 -8.28 16.25 0.57
N GLN A 374 -9.35 15.81 1.22
CA GLN A 374 -10.04 16.60 2.25
C GLN A 374 -10.21 15.76 3.52
N ALA A 375 -10.09 16.41 4.68
CA ALA A 375 -10.35 15.85 5.99
C ALA A 375 -11.34 16.73 6.76
N ASP A 376 -12.09 16.16 7.69
CA ASP A 376 -12.97 16.94 8.59
C ASP A 376 -12.76 16.69 10.07
N GLN A 377 -13.49 17.44 10.90
CA GLN A 377 -13.37 17.44 12.36
C GLN A 377 -13.59 16.07 13.02
N GLU A 378 -14.35 15.17 12.37
CA GLU A 378 -14.60 13.81 12.85
C GLU A 378 -13.52 12.82 12.37
N GLY A 379 -12.55 13.29 11.59
CA GLY A 379 -11.52 12.47 10.97
C GLY A 379 -11.95 11.78 9.69
N ASN A 380 -13.09 12.16 9.09
CA ASN A 380 -13.50 11.60 7.81
C ASN A 380 -12.58 12.08 6.70
N LEU A 381 -12.42 11.26 5.66
CA LEU A 381 -11.59 11.55 4.50
C LEU A 381 -12.42 11.48 3.21
N ASN A 382 -12.22 12.44 2.33
CA ASN A 382 -12.77 12.45 0.98
C ASN A 382 -11.65 12.38 -0.05
N VAL A 383 -11.73 11.38 -0.91
CA VAL A 383 -10.87 11.23 -2.10
C VAL A 383 -11.70 10.94 -3.37
N SER A 384 -13.02 10.83 -3.24
CA SER A 384 -13.91 10.29 -4.29
C SER A 384 -14.68 11.35 -5.07
N LYS A 385 -14.91 12.55 -4.50
CA LYS A 385 -15.70 13.62 -5.14
C LYS A 385 -15.18 15.01 -4.80
N PHE A 386 -15.02 15.86 -5.82
CA PHE A 386 -14.65 17.27 -5.66
C PHE A 386 -15.51 18.14 -6.58
N GLY A 387 -16.49 18.83 -6.00
CA GLY A 387 -17.53 19.53 -6.73
C GLY A 387 -18.23 18.63 -7.75
N PRO A 388 -18.21 18.96 -9.05
CA PRO A 388 -18.85 18.16 -10.10
C PRO A 388 -17.99 16.98 -10.58
N ARG A 389 -16.75 16.82 -10.08
CA ARG A 389 -15.82 15.76 -10.51
C ARG A 389 -15.95 14.54 -9.59
N PHE A 390 -16.10 13.37 -10.19
CA PHE A 390 -16.15 12.08 -9.50
C PHE A 390 -15.00 11.19 -9.97
N THR A 391 -14.18 10.74 -9.03
CA THR A 391 -13.07 9.79 -9.28
C THR A 391 -13.44 8.40 -8.83
N GLY A 392 -14.10 8.30 -7.67
CA GLY A 392 -14.39 7.05 -6.99
C GLY A 392 -13.26 6.56 -6.08
N PRO A 393 -13.48 5.49 -5.29
CA PRO A 393 -12.58 5.07 -4.24
C PRO A 393 -11.48 4.16 -4.75
N GLY A 394 -11.66 3.47 -5.89
CA GLY A 394 -10.77 2.35 -6.24
C GLY A 394 -10.65 1.38 -5.08
N GLY A 395 -9.41 0.96 -4.76
CA GLY A 395 -9.10 0.16 -3.57
C GLY A 395 -9.11 0.91 -2.24
N PHE A 396 -9.31 2.24 -2.22
CA PHE A 396 -9.11 3.06 -1.02
C PHE A 396 -9.96 2.61 0.17
N ILE A 397 -11.24 2.28 -0.04
CA ILE A 397 -12.14 1.86 1.06
C ILE A 397 -11.72 0.49 1.60
N ASN A 398 -11.45 -0.48 0.72
CA ASN A 398 -10.93 -1.80 1.11
C ASN A 398 -9.68 -1.66 2.00
N ILE A 399 -8.69 -0.90 1.52
CA ILE A 399 -7.40 -0.74 2.18
C ILE A 399 -7.54 0.04 3.50
N SER A 400 -8.19 1.20 3.46
CA SER A 400 -8.26 2.12 4.61
C SER A 400 -9.07 1.55 5.77
N GLN A 401 -10.11 0.75 5.52
CA GLN A 401 -10.93 0.18 6.60
C GLN A 401 -10.34 -1.08 7.26
N ARG A 402 -9.35 -1.72 6.62
CA ARG A 402 -8.89 -3.05 7.04
C ARG A 402 -7.40 -3.14 7.35
N ALA A 403 -6.57 -2.22 6.88
CA ALA A 403 -5.18 -2.15 7.34
C ALA A 403 -5.12 -2.02 8.87
N LYS A 404 -4.19 -2.71 9.53
CA LYS A 404 -4.05 -2.63 11.00
C LYS A 404 -3.75 -1.22 11.47
N ARG A 405 -3.08 -0.42 10.64
CA ARG A 405 -2.83 1.01 10.83
C ARG A 405 -2.96 1.75 9.50
N ILE A 406 -3.54 2.94 9.54
CA ILE A 406 -3.71 3.78 8.35
C ILE A 406 -3.07 5.16 8.56
N ILE A 407 -2.35 5.64 7.54
CA ILE A 407 -1.64 6.91 7.57
C ILE A 407 -2.01 7.68 6.31
N PHE A 408 -2.71 8.79 6.49
CA PHE A 408 -3.04 9.71 5.40
C PHE A 408 -1.93 10.73 5.23
N VAL A 409 -1.43 10.87 4.00
CA VAL A 409 -0.33 11.77 3.66
C VAL A 409 -0.76 12.77 2.59
N GLY A 410 -0.48 14.05 2.81
CA GLY A 410 -0.74 15.08 1.82
C GLY A 410 -0.47 16.47 2.36
N THR A 411 -0.39 17.44 1.47
CA THR A 411 -0.16 18.84 1.89
C THR A 411 -1.30 19.35 2.75
N PHE A 412 -1.02 20.33 3.61
CA PHE A 412 -2.01 20.92 4.51
C PHE A 412 -3.09 21.74 3.78
N THR A 413 -2.68 22.52 2.79
CA THR A 413 -3.55 23.25 1.86
C THR A 413 -3.36 22.77 0.42
N ALA A 414 -4.34 22.97 -0.46
CA ALA A 414 -4.26 22.70 -1.89
C ALA A 414 -4.10 24.01 -2.71
N GLY A 415 -3.69 23.90 -3.97
CA GLY A 415 -3.63 25.03 -4.89
C GLY A 415 -2.29 25.78 -4.91
N LYS A 416 -1.22 25.07 -5.29
CA LYS A 416 0.15 25.62 -5.48
C LYS A 416 0.83 26.13 -4.20
N LEU A 417 0.65 25.41 -3.08
CA LEU A 417 1.49 25.58 -1.90
C LEU A 417 2.97 25.50 -2.29
N LYS A 418 3.81 26.40 -1.76
CA LYS A 418 5.27 26.33 -1.86
C LYS A 418 5.89 26.53 -0.49
N VAL A 419 6.82 25.65 -0.16
CA VAL A 419 7.57 25.69 1.09
C VAL A 419 9.07 25.65 0.81
N ALA A 420 9.86 26.14 1.76
CA ALA A 420 11.30 25.95 1.78
C ALA A 420 11.76 25.53 3.18
N VAL A 421 12.96 24.94 3.23
CA VAL A 421 13.60 24.55 4.47
C VAL A 421 14.91 25.33 4.58
N GLU A 422 15.00 26.19 5.60
CA GLU A 422 16.17 27.04 5.86
C GLU A 422 16.60 26.88 7.32
N GLY A 423 17.87 26.52 7.54
CA GLY A 423 18.40 26.32 8.90
C GLY A 423 17.67 25.23 9.70
N GLY A 424 17.12 24.20 9.04
CA GLY A 424 16.35 23.13 9.67
C GLY A 424 14.92 23.54 10.08
N LYS A 425 14.43 24.68 9.58
CA LYS A 425 13.06 25.17 9.83
C LYS A 425 12.28 25.27 8.53
N LEU A 426 11.00 24.94 8.60
CA LEU A 426 10.05 25.09 7.51
C LEU A 426 9.56 26.54 7.41
N THR A 427 9.57 27.08 6.20
CA THR A 427 8.98 28.37 5.86
C THR A 427 7.95 28.19 4.75
N VAL A 428 6.73 28.70 4.93
CA VAL A 428 5.71 28.76 3.88
C VAL A 428 5.98 29.98 3.01
N ILE A 429 6.51 29.78 1.80
CA ILE A 429 6.80 30.85 0.84
C ILE A 429 5.51 31.34 0.19
N GLN A 430 4.63 30.41 -0.17
CA GLN A 430 3.36 30.71 -0.81
C GLN A 430 2.31 29.74 -0.27
N GLU A 431 1.26 30.29 0.35
CA GLU A 431 0.17 29.46 0.88
C GLU A 431 -0.69 28.87 -0.25
N GLY A 432 -1.27 27.70 0.00
CA GLY A 432 -2.28 27.12 -0.89
C GLY A 432 -3.57 27.96 -0.92
N LYS A 433 -4.28 27.90 -2.05
CA LYS A 433 -5.56 28.62 -2.24
C LYS A 433 -6.72 28.00 -1.47
N GLU A 434 -6.73 26.68 -1.35
CA GLU A 434 -7.87 25.92 -0.83
C GLU A 434 -7.52 25.23 0.48
N LYS A 435 -8.42 25.31 1.46
CA LYS A 435 -8.32 24.54 2.69
C LYS A 435 -8.66 23.07 2.43
N LYS A 436 -7.98 22.16 3.12
CA LYS A 436 -8.25 20.72 3.04
C LYS A 436 -8.85 20.17 4.34
N PHE A 437 -8.69 20.88 5.45
CA PHE A 437 -9.26 20.54 6.76
C PHE A 437 -10.55 21.35 6.97
N LEU A 438 -11.66 20.75 6.58
CA LEU A 438 -12.98 21.36 6.47
C LEU A 438 -13.85 21.03 7.70
N LYS A 439 -14.94 21.76 7.92
CA LYS A 439 -15.92 21.34 8.96
C LYS A 439 -16.56 20.00 8.65
N ARG A 440 -16.82 19.74 7.37
CA ARG A 440 -17.39 18.51 6.84
C ARG A 440 -16.86 18.31 5.44
N VAL A 441 -16.45 17.09 5.11
CA VAL A 441 -16.03 16.77 3.75
C VAL A 441 -17.22 16.70 2.79
N GLU A 442 -16.99 16.89 1.48
CA GLU A 442 -18.06 16.84 0.47
C GLU A 442 -18.65 15.43 0.30
N GLN A 443 -17.85 14.39 0.57
CA GLN A 443 -18.28 13.00 0.55
C GLN A 443 -17.39 12.16 1.48
N VAL A 444 -17.97 11.28 2.29
CA VAL A 444 -17.21 10.43 3.20
C VAL A 444 -16.71 9.20 2.45
N THR A 445 -15.45 9.17 2.04
CA THR A 445 -14.79 7.97 1.48
C THR A 445 -14.20 7.09 2.59
N PHE A 446 -13.71 7.68 3.67
CA PHE A 446 -13.31 6.99 4.89
C PHE A 446 -14.00 7.64 6.09
N SER A 447 -14.51 6.82 7.01
CA SER A 447 -15.24 7.26 8.20
C SER A 447 -14.33 7.22 9.43
N GLY A 448 -14.04 8.39 9.99
CA GLY A 448 -13.27 8.48 11.24
C GLY A 448 -14.00 7.83 12.41
N LYS A 449 -15.33 8.01 12.48
CA LYS A 449 -16.17 7.37 13.49
C LYS A 449 -16.06 5.84 13.44
N TYR A 450 -16.18 5.24 12.26
CA TYR A 450 -16.06 3.79 12.10
C TYR A 450 -14.65 3.27 12.48
N ALA A 451 -13.60 4.03 12.16
CA ALA A 451 -12.23 3.69 12.58
C ALA A 451 -12.05 3.74 14.10
N VAL A 452 -12.66 4.73 14.78
CA VAL A 452 -12.66 4.79 16.25
C VAL A 452 -13.42 3.62 16.86
N GLU A 453 -14.59 3.28 16.32
CA GLU A 453 -15.41 2.15 16.80
C GLU A 453 -14.69 0.81 16.66
N THR A 454 -13.88 0.65 15.61
CA THR A 454 -13.07 -0.56 15.38
C THR A 454 -11.68 -0.51 16.04
N GLY A 455 -11.33 0.57 16.73
CA GLY A 455 -10.04 0.75 17.40
C GLY A 455 -8.85 0.88 16.46
N GLN A 456 -9.07 1.25 15.20
CA GLN A 456 -8.04 1.38 14.18
C GLN A 456 -7.19 2.65 14.41
N PRO A 457 -5.86 2.55 14.55
CA PRO A 457 -4.99 3.73 14.66
C PRO A 457 -4.88 4.49 13.33
N VAL A 458 -5.10 5.81 13.38
CA VAL A 458 -5.08 6.70 12.22
C VAL A 458 -4.18 7.91 12.46
N LEU A 459 -3.31 8.21 11.50
CA LEU A 459 -2.55 9.47 11.44
C LEU A 459 -2.85 10.26 10.17
N TYR A 460 -2.70 11.58 10.26
CA TYR A 460 -2.78 12.52 9.14
C TYR A 460 -1.50 13.35 9.14
N ILE A 461 -0.62 13.11 8.18
CA ILE A 461 0.70 13.72 8.09
C ILE A 461 0.70 14.74 6.96
N THR A 462 1.09 15.96 7.30
CA THR A 462 1.30 17.06 6.35
C THR A 462 2.73 17.56 6.44
N GLU A 463 3.09 18.52 5.59
CA GLU A 463 4.41 19.14 5.62
C GLU A 463 4.65 19.96 6.89
N ARG A 464 3.58 20.44 7.54
CA ARG A 464 3.65 21.39 8.66
C ARG A 464 3.18 20.85 10.01
N CYS A 465 2.42 19.77 10.03
CA CYS A 465 1.90 19.18 11.26
C CYS A 465 1.42 17.73 11.10
N VAL A 466 1.22 17.05 12.23
CA VAL A 466 0.66 15.69 12.30
C VAL A 466 -0.54 15.67 13.23
N PHE A 467 -1.64 15.06 12.75
CA PHE A 467 -2.81 14.76 13.57
C PHE A 467 -2.93 13.28 13.84
N ARG A 468 -3.51 12.94 14.99
CA ARG A 468 -3.95 11.59 15.37
C ARG A 468 -5.46 11.58 15.54
N LEU A 469 -6.13 10.56 15.03
CA LEU A 469 -7.56 10.37 15.30
C LEU A 469 -7.77 9.87 16.74
N THR A 470 -8.73 10.46 17.43
CA THR A 470 -9.14 10.05 18.78
C THR A 470 -10.66 10.00 18.86
N PRO A 471 -11.25 9.39 19.91
CA PRO A 471 -12.70 9.47 20.13
C PRO A 471 -13.28 10.88 20.28
N ARG A 472 -12.42 11.90 20.50
CA ARG A 472 -12.82 13.32 20.58
C ARG A 472 -12.65 14.08 19.26
N GLY A 473 -12.20 13.42 18.20
CA GLY A 473 -11.84 14.02 16.92
C GLY A 473 -10.33 14.06 16.68
N MET A 474 -9.90 14.89 15.73
CA MET A 474 -8.51 15.01 15.30
C MET A 474 -7.67 15.77 16.34
N GLU A 475 -6.67 15.10 16.94
CA GLU A 475 -5.72 15.67 17.88
C GLU A 475 -4.44 16.12 17.19
N LEU A 476 -4.05 17.38 17.37
CA LEU A 476 -2.77 17.90 16.87
C LEU A 476 -1.64 17.45 17.79
N ILE A 477 -0.73 16.61 17.28
CA ILE A 477 0.33 15.99 18.09
C ILE A 477 1.73 16.53 17.77
N GLU A 478 1.99 16.95 16.53
CA GLU A 478 3.29 17.48 16.11
C GLU A 478 3.15 18.72 15.21
N ILE A 479 4.11 19.64 15.31
CA ILE A 479 4.24 20.84 14.47
C ILE A 479 5.67 20.93 13.92
N ALA A 480 5.84 21.29 12.65
CA ALA A 480 7.15 21.47 12.05
C ALA A 480 7.92 22.65 12.68
N PRO A 481 9.25 22.55 12.90
CA PRO A 481 10.06 23.68 13.33
C PRO A 481 9.89 24.87 12.38
N GLY A 482 9.64 26.07 12.90
CA GLY A 482 9.42 27.29 12.11
C GLY A 482 7.95 27.63 11.81
N VAL A 483 7.02 26.70 12.06
CA VAL A 483 5.58 26.90 11.85
C VAL A 483 4.94 27.52 13.10
N ASP A 484 4.10 28.54 12.90
CA ASP A 484 3.30 29.15 13.95
C ASP A 484 1.93 28.46 14.08
N LEU A 485 1.55 28.08 15.30
CA LEU A 485 0.31 27.33 15.55
C LEU A 485 -0.94 28.12 15.11
N ASP A 486 -1.06 29.38 15.51
CA ASP A 486 -2.26 30.15 15.26
C ASP A 486 -2.36 30.56 13.79
N LYS A 487 -1.27 31.09 13.22
CA LYS A 487 -1.24 31.65 11.86
C LYS A 487 -1.18 30.58 10.77
N ASP A 488 -0.33 29.56 10.94
CA ASP A 488 0.00 28.65 9.84
C ASP A 488 -0.79 27.32 9.92
N ILE A 489 -1.44 27.04 11.06
CA ILE A 489 -2.30 25.86 11.26
C ILE A 489 -3.75 26.26 11.53
N LEU A 490 -4.06 26.89 12.68
CA LEU A 490 -5.45 27.12 13.11
C LEU A 490 -6.22 28.05 12.16
N ALA A 491 -5.60 29.14 11.69
CA ALA A 491 -6.21 30.04 10.71
C ALA A 491 -6.43 29.38 9.33
N ARG A 492 -5.79 28.23 9.07
CA ARG A 492 -5.78 27.53 7.77
C ARG A 492 -6.70 26.31 7.73
N MET A 493 -7.49 26.07 8.77
CA MET A 493 -8.53 25.04 8.83
C MET A 493 -9.90 25.66 9.18
N ASP A 494 -10.98 24.89 9.05
CA ASP A 494 -12.35 25.36 9.33
C ASP A 494 -12.93 24.85 10.67
N PHE A 495 -12.15 24.10 11.44
CA PHE A 495 -12.51 23.61 12.77
C PHE A 495 -11.32 23.78 13.74
N GLN A 496 -11.57 23.62 15.03
CA GLN A 496 -10.51 23.61 16.05
C GLN A 496 -10.15 22.15 16.35
N PRO A 497 -8.87 21.75 16.19
CA PRO A 497 -8.45 20.40 16.51
C PRO A 497 -8.38 20.22 18.03
N VAL A 498 -8.35 18.97 18.47
CA VAL A 498 -8.09 18.66 19.89
C VAL A 498 -6.63 19.01 20.19
N ILE A 499 -6.40 19.85 21.20
CA ILE A 499 -5.06 20.18 21.72
C ILE A 499 -5.07 19.90 23.22
N ARG A 500 -4.63 18.71 23.63
CA ARG A 500 -4.57 18.32 25.05
C ARG A 500 -3.35 18.88 25.76
N GLN A 501 -2.25 18.99 25.02
CA GLN A 501 -0.97 19.50 25.46
C GLN A 501 -0.33 20.27 24.30
N LYS A 502 0.71 21.05 24.60
CA LYS A 502 1.49 21.71 23.56
C LYS A 502 2.03 20.65 22.58
N PRO A 503 1.77 20.75 21.26
CA PRO A 503 2.29 19.80 20.28
C PRO A 503 3.81 19.77 20.30
N SER A 504 4.40 18.59 20.13
CA SER A 504 5.86 18.46 20.03
C SER A 504 6.35 19.00 18.70
N LEU A 505 7.63 19.34 18.62
CA LEU A 505 8.25 19.60 17.33
C LEU A 505 8.42 18.28 16.57
N MET A 506 8.15 18.31 15.26
CA MET A 506 8.53 17.22 14.36
C MET A 506 10.06 17.00 14.41
N ASP A 507 10.50 15.76 14.22
CA ASP A 507 11.92 15.40 14.26
C ASP A 507 12.75 16.30 13.31
N HIS A 508 13.78 16.94 13.86
CA HIS A 508 14.60 17.90 13.15
C HIS A 508 15.33 17.31 11.92
N ARG A 509 15.57 15.99 11.89
CA ARG A 509 16.21 15.29 10.77
C ARG A 509 15.37 15.30 9.50
N ILE A 510 14.05 15.41 9.64
CA ILE A 510 13.12 15.53 8.51
C ILE A 510 13.49 16.74 7.63
N PHE A 511 13.99 17.81 8.27
CA PHE A 511 14.26 19.12 7.66
C PHE A 511 15.76 19.33 7.31
N ARG A 512 16.52 18.26 7.11
CA ARG A 512 17.95 18.31 6.71
C ARG A 512 18.16 17.67 5.34
N ALA A 513 19.25 17.93 4.62
CA ALA A 513 19.42 17.34 3.29
C ALA A 513 19.83 15.86 3.37
N GLU A 514 20.60 15.52 4.41
CA GLU A 514 21.18 14.22 4.68
C GLU A 514 20.13 13.16 5.01
N PRO A 515 20.44 11.86 4.84
CA PRO A 515 19.60 10.77 5.34
C PRO A 515 19.37 10.85 6.86
N MET A 516 18.22 10.37 7.32
CA MET A 516 17.79 10.41 8.72
C MET A 516 18.44 9.32 9.57
N GLY A 517 18.98 8.27 8.94
CA GLY A 517 19.63 7.14 9.62
C GLY A 517 18.63 6.07 10.07
N LEU A 518 17.50 5.91 9.35
CA LEU A 518 16.44 4.99 9.79
C LEU A 518 16.89 3.53 9.85
N LYS A 519 17.80 3.10 8.97
CA LYS A 519 18.28 1.71 8.97
C LYS A 519 18.90 1.31 10.31
N ASP A 520 19.76 2.17 10.86
CA ASP A 520 20.42 1.91 12.13
C ASP A 520 19.40 1.84 13.28
N GLU A 521 18.39 2.71 13.26
CA GLU A 521 17.31 2.70 14.26
C GLU A 521 16.42 1.46 14.15
N LEU A 522 16.02 1.06 12.94
CA LEU A 522 15.13 -0.08 12.72
C LEU A 522 15.81 -1.41 13.01
N LEU A 523 17.14 -1.50 12.83
CA LEU A 523 17.93 -2.70 13.14
C LEU A 523 18.48 -2.69 14.57
N ALA A 524 18.30 -1.59 15.32
CA ALA A 524 18.75 -1.53 16.71
C ALA A 524 17.90 -2.47 17.59
N ILE A 525 18.54 -3.48 18.17
CA ILE A 525 17.93 -4.30 19.23
C ILE A 525 17.79 -3.43 20.49
N PRO A 526 16.61 -3.33 21.13
CA PRO A 526 16.43 -2.60 22.38
C PRO A 526 17.38 -3.09 23.47
N LEU A 527 17.90 -2.18 24.31
CA LEU A 527 18.86 -2.54 25.38
C LEU A 527 18.30 -3.61 26.32
N GLU A 528 17.01 -3.58 26.60
CA GLU A 528 16.35 -4.52 27.51
C GLU A 528 16.32 -5.94 26.94
N GLU A 529 16.20 -6.08 25.61
CA GLU A 529 16.23 -7.38 24.91
C GLU A 529 17.66 -7.90 24.72
N ARG A 530 18.66 -7.02 24.89
CA ARG A 530 20.08 -7.39 24.87
C ARG A 530 20.55 -8.02 26.18
N LEU A 531 19.78 -7.91 27.27
CA LEU A 531 20.20 -8.31 28.60
C LEU A 531 19.29 -9.43 29.13
N ILE A 532 19.78 -10.67 29.11
CA ILE A 532 18.99 -11.85 29.46
C ILE A 532 19.67 -12.62 30.59
N TYR A 533 18.98 -12.77 31.73
CA TYR A 533 19.38 -13.68 32.80
C TYR A 533 18.70 -15.04 32.64
N TYR A 534 19.48 -16.11 32.63
CA TYR A 534 19.04 -17.50 32.59
C TYR A 534 19.21 -18.13 33.99
N PRO A 535 18.13 -18.23 34.80
CA PRO A 535 18.23 -18.67 36.20
C PRO A 535 18.78 -20.09 36.38
N GLU A 536 18.39 -21.02 35.48
CA GLU A 536 18.78 -22.42 35.51
C GLU A 536 20.30 -22.62 35.36
N GLU A 537 20.95 -21.72 34.63
CA GLU A 537 22.40 -21.76 34.37
C GLU A 537 23.18 -20.75 35.24
N ASN A 538 22.50 -19.95 36.05
CA ASN A 538 23.05 -18.76 36.70
C ASN A 538 23.86 -17.85 35.74
N LEU A 539 23.37 -17.73 34.50
CA LEU A 539 24.10 -17.11 33.40
C LEU A 539 23.40 -15.82 32.95
N PHE A 540 24.12 -14.71 32.92
CA PHE A 540 23.69 -13.45 32.36
C PHE A 540 24.34 -13.25 30.98
N PHE A 541 23.51 -13.17 29.95
CA PHE A 541 23.95 -12.94 28.58
C PHE A 541 23.67 -11.49 28.18
N VAL A 542 24.73 -10.82 27.72
CA VAL A 542 24.72 -9.43 27.28
C VAL A 542 25.03 -9.40 25.79
N ASN A 543 24.05 -9.05 24.96
CA ASN A 543 24.20 -8.98 23.51
C ASN A 543 24.40 -7.54 23.02
N PHE A 544 25.63 -7.05 22.98
CA PHE A 544 25.94 -5.73 22.42
C PHE A 544 26.28 -5.76 20.93
N GLU A 545 25.84 -6.82 20.22
CA GLU A 545 26.06 -6.92 18.79
C GLU A 545 25.48 -5.72 18.02
N GLY A 546 26.32 -5.05 17.23
CA GLY A 546 25.93 -3.87 16.45
C GLY A 546 25.51 -2.65 17.27
N LEU A 547 25.72 -2.64 18.60
CA LEU A 547 25.39 -1.49 19.45
C LEU A 547 26.49 -0.42 19.32
N TYR A 548 26.10 0.85 19.19
CA TYR A 548 27.01 1.99 19.20
C TYR A 548 26.69 2.96 20.34
N ILE A 549 27.58 3.05 21.34
CA ILE A 549 27.50 4.01 22.44
C ILE A 549 28.10 5.37 22.00
N ARG A 550 27.28 6.41 22.02
CA ARG A 550 27.59 7.77 21.54
C ARG A 550 27.46 8.84 22.62
N THR A 551 26.80 8.53 23.74
CA THR A 551 26.53 9.47 24.83
C THR A 551 26.78 8.85 26.22
N PRO A 552 27.15 9.65 27.23
CA PRO A 552 27.26 9.18 28.62
C PRO A 552 25.94 8.58 29.16
N GLU A 553 24.79 9.13 28.75
CA GLU A 553 23.46 8.67 29.18
C GLU A 553 23.18 7.23 28.73
N GLU A 554 23.70 6.81 27.57
CA GLU A 554 23.60 5.43 27.11
C GLU A 554 24.40 4.46 27.98
N VAL A 555 25.58 4.88 28.46
CA VAL A 555 26.38 4.08 29.41
C VAL A 555 25.63 3.90 30.73
N GLU A 556 25.09 4.99 31.27
CA GLU A 556 24.31 4.97 32.51
C GLU A 556 23.06 4.10 32.38
N LYS A 557 22.37 4.17 31.23
CA LYS A 557 21.20 3.34 30.95
C LYS A 557 21.55 1.84 30.92
N ILE A 558 22.67 1.47 30.29
CA ILE A 558 23.17 0.08 30.32
C ILE A 558 23.39 -0.37 31.76
N HIS A 559 24.13 0.42 32.53
CA HIS A 559 24.45 0.13 33.93
C HIS A 559 23.19 -0.06 34.78
N SER A 560 22.29 0.92 34.76
CA SER A 560 21.00 0.88 35.47
C SER A 560 20.13 -0.33 35.09
N LEU A 561 20.11 -0.73 33.82
CA LEU A 561 19.34 -1.89 33.37
C LEU A 561 19.94 -3.21 33.87
N VAL A 562 21.27 -3.34 33.85
CA VAL A 562 21.95 -4.51 34.42
C VAL A 562 21.65 -4.61 35.91
N GLU A 563 21.74 -3.52 36.67
CA GLU A 563 21.41 -3.52 38.10
C GLU A 563 19.95 -3.91 38.35
N LYS A 564 19.02 -3.37 37.57
CA LYS A 564 17.60 -3.71 37.68
C LYS A 564 17.34 -5.21 37.48
N ILE A 565 18.10 -5.86 36.60
CA ILE A 565 17.96 -7.30 36.33
C ILE A 565 18.64 -8.13 37.43
N LEU A 566 19.83 -7.74 37.87
CA LEU A 566 20.69 -8.58 38.72
C LEU A 566 20.54 -8.30 40.23
N ALA A 567 20.18 -7.09 40.65
CA ALA A 567 19.98 -6.79 42.07
C ALA A 567 18.93 -7.70 42.75
N PRO A 568 17.79 -8.04 42.12
CA PRO A 568 16.81 -8.97 42.69
C PRO A 568 17.30 -10.42 42.78
N VAL A 569 18.35 -10.80 42.04
CA VAL A 569 18.87 -12.18 42.00
C VAL A 569 19.54 -12.55 43.33
N GLY A 570 20.09 -11.57 44.05
CA GLY A 570 20.66 -11.75 45.40
C GLY A 570 21.96 -12.56 45.48
N LYS A 571 22.57 -12.88 44.34
CA LYS A 571 23.88 -13.56 44.23
C LYS A 571 24.61 -13.11 42.97
N LYS A 572 25.94 -13.30 42.96
CA LYS A 572 26.75 -13.06 41.77
C LYS A 572 26.48 -14.09 40.66
N VAL A 573 26.53 -13.65 39.41
CA VAL A 573 26.15 -14.43 38.22
C VAL A 573 27.33 -14.59 37.25
N TYR A 574 27.36 -15.69 36.51
CA TYR A 574 28.29 -15.87 35.39
C TYR A 574 27.84 -15.01 34.23
N THR A 575 28.75 -14.32 33.54
CA THR A 575 28.38 -13.35 32.49
C THR A 575 29.10 -13.62 31.17
N ILE A 576 28.36 -13.59 30.05
CA ILE A 576 28.92 -13.60 28.70
C ILE A 576 28.51 -12.31 27.99
N VAL A 577 29.48 -11.58 27.44
CA VAL A 577 29.23 -10.37 26.66
C VAL A 577 29.62 -10.56 25.20
N ASN A 578 28.67 -10.35 24.29
CA ASN A 578 28.88 -10.29 22.85
C ASN A 578 29.19 -8.85 22.42
N TYR A 579 30.36 -8.63 21.80
CA TYR A 579 30.78 -7.35 21.24
C TYR A 579 30.94 -7.39 19.71
N ASP A 580 30.31 -8.31 19.00
CA ASP A 580 30.36 -8.35 17.53
C ASP A 580 29.83 -7.03 16.93
N ASN A 581 30.60 -6.39 16.05
CA ASN A 581 30.24 -5.08 15.47
C ASN A 581 29.89 -3.98 16.50
N PHE A 582 30.32 -4.11 17.76
CA PHE A 582 30.13 -3.09 18.78
C PHE A 582 31.04 -1.89 18.56
N ASN A 583 30.54 -0.68 18.82
CA ASN A 583 31.32 0.54 18.73
C ASN A 583 31.05 1.45 19.94
N ILE A 584 32.05 2.26 20.31
CA ILE A 584 31.96 3.23 21.39
C ILE A 584 32.78 4.47 21.03
N ALA A 585 32.22 5.66 21.27
CA ALA A 585 32.90 6.92 21.04
C ALA A 585 34.21 6.97 21.87
N PRO A 586 35.35 7.41 21.30
CA PRO A 586 36.65 7.32 21.98
C PRO A 586 36.71 7.97 23.36
N ASP A 587 35.99 9.08 23.54
CA ASP A 587 35.87 9.86 24.78
C ASP A 587 35.01 9.18 25.85
N LEU A 588 34.23 8.16 25.49
CA LEU A 588 33.35 7.42 26.41
C LEU A 588 33.96 6.11 26.93
N VAL A 589 35.11 5.69 26.40
CA VAL A 589 35.75 4.41 26.76
C VAL A 589 36.02 4.34 28.27
N ASP A 590 36.49 5.44 28.86
CA ASP A 590 36.79 5.50 30.29
C ASP A 590 35.51 5.39 31.15
N ILE A 591 34.49 6.17 30.80
CA ILE A 591 33.18 6.16 31.49
C ILE A 591 32.55 4.77 31.42
N TYR A 592 32.58 4.14 30.25
CA TYR A 592 32.05 2.80 30.04
C TYR A 592 32.80 1.73 30.85
N THR A 593 34.13 1.79 30.87
CA THR A 593 34.92 0.80 31.59
C THR A 593 34.82 0.96 33.12
N ASP A 594 34.61 2.17 33.63
CA ASP A 594 34.29 2.41 35.04
C ASP A 594 32.93 1.80 35.42
N ALA A 595 31.91 1.97 34.57
CA ALA A 595 30.62 1.32 34.75
C ALA A 595 30.73 -0.21 34.71
N VAL A 596 31.49 -0.78 33.77
CA VAL A 596 31.74 -2.23 33.69
C VAL A 596 32.44 -2.74 34.95
N LYS A 597 33.43 -2.00 35.48
CA LYS A 597 34.11 -2.38 36.72
C LYS A 597 33.14 -2.48 37.89
N HIS A 598 32.28 -1.48 38.06
CA HIS A 598 31.25 -1.52 39.09
C HIS A 598 30.37 -2.77 38.98
N LEU A 599 29.92 -3.09 37.76
CA LEU A 599 29.08 -4.28 37.54
C LEU A 599 29.80 -5.59 37.85
N VAL A 600 31.08 -5.67 37.50
CA VAL A 600 31.93 -6.84 37.82
C VAL A 600 32.07 -7.02 39.33
N ASP A 601 32.39 -5.94 40.04
CA ASP A 601 32.65 -5.98 41.48
C ASP A 601 31.40 -6.38 42.28
N HIS A 602 30.21 -5.94 41.85
CA HIS A 602 28.97 -6.13 42.60
C HIS A 602 28.14 -7.33 42.15
N TYR A 603 28.07 -7.61 40.84
CA TYR A 603 27.09 -8.57 40.30
C TYR A 603 27.71 -9.76 39.57
N TYR A 604 28.94 -9.68 39.06
CA TYR A 604 29.51 -10.79 38.29
C TYR A 604 30.40 -11.69 39.14
N ALA A 605 30.19 -13.00 39.03
CA ALA A 605 31.04 -14.03 39.61
C ALA A 605 32.27 -14.24 38.71
N GLU A 606 32.01 -14.39 37.42
CA GLU A 606 33.02 -14.46 36.37
C GLU A 606 32.42 -13.85 35.09
N VAL A 607 33.25 -13.26 34.24
CA VAL A 607 32.81 -12.64 32.99
C VAL A 607 33.73 -13.01 31.84
N THR A 608 33.14 -13.52 30.77
CA THR A 608 33.81 -13.74 29.48
C THR A 608 33.19 -12.87 28.41
N ARG A 609 33.98 -12.56 27.38
CA ARG A 609 33.64 -11.61 26.32
C ARG A 609 34.07 -12.20 24.99
N TYR A 610 33.35 -11.92 23.90
CA TYR A 610 33.81 -12.30 22.57
C TYR A 610 33.51 -11.22 21.52
N THR A 611 34.32 -11.19 20.46
CA THR A 611 34.09 -10.39 19.26
C THR A 611 34.95 -10.93 18.11
N THR A 612 34.43 -10.83 16.89
CA THR A 612 35.13 -11.08 15.64
C THR A 612 36.07 -9.92 15.24
N SER A 613 35.99 -8.76 15.90
CA SER A 613 36.81 -7.58 15.60
C SER A 613 38.16 -7.58 16.34
N THR A 614 39.26 -7.82 15.60
CA THR A 614 40.63 -7.79 16.14
C THR A 614 41.02 -6.43 16.73
N PHE A 615 40.55 -5.31 16.13
CA PHE A 615 40.85 -3.97 16.62
C PHE A 615 40.16 -3.66 17.96
N LEU A 616 38.89 -4.06 18.09
CA LEU A 616 38.13 -3.85 19.32
C LEU A 616 38.72 -4.66 20.49
N ARG A 617 39.24 -5.87 20.21
CA ARG A 617 39.94 -6.70 21.21
C ARG A 617 41.13 -5.98 21.83
N MET A 618 41.97 -5.33 21.03
CA MET A 618 43.14 -4.60 21.53
C MET A 618 42.73 -3.38 22.36
N LYS A 619 41.89 -2.51 21.80
CA LYS A 619 41.53 -1.22 22.43
C LYS A 619 40.74 -1.39 23.74
N LEU A 620 39.73 -2.27 23.74
CA LEU A 620 38.90 -2.50 24.92
C LEU A 620 39.61 -3.37 25.95
N GLY A 621 40.43 -4.32 25.50
CA GLY A 621 41.27 -5.15 26.38
C GLY A 621 42.23 -4.30 27.23
N GLU A 622 42.97 -3.38 26.59
CA GLU A 622 43.87 -2.45 27.29
C GLU A 622 43.14 -1.60 28.34
N ALA A 623 41.97 -1.05 27.99
CA ALA A 623 41.19 -0.21 28.90
C ALA A 623 40.60 -0.99 30.10
N LEU A 624 40.25 -2.26 29.91
CA LEU A 624 39.80 -3.16 30.98
C LEU A 624 40.95 -3.59 31.91
N GLU A 625 42.13 -3.84 31.34
CA GLU A 625 43.34 -4.22 32.07
C GLU A 625 43.77 -3.13 33.05
N VAL A 626 43.79 -1.86 32.60
CA VAL A 626 44.10 -0.68 33.43
C VAL A 626 43.18 -0.60 34.67
N ARG A 627 41.96 -1.12 34.58
CA ARG A 627 40.94 -1.08 35.64
C ARG A 627 40.84 -2.36 36.48
N ASN A 628 41.75 -3.31 36.25
CA ASN A 628 41.82 -4.62 36.92
C ASN A 628 40.59 -5.51 36.66
N VAL A 629 40.01 -5.41 35.46
CA VAL A 629 38.92 -6.27 34.98
C VAL A 629 39.49 -7.27 33.98
N ALA A 630 39.01 -8.53 33.99
CA ALA A 630 39.49 -9.59 33.09
C ALA A 630 39.58 -9.10 31.62
N PRO A 631 40.79 -8.92 31.05
CA PRO A 631 40.97 -8.18 29.80
C PRO A 631 40.79 -9.05 28.56
N HIS A 632 40.73 -10.37 28.72
CA HIS A 632 40.70 -11.31 27.61
C HIS A 632 39.32 -11.32 26.92
N ILE A 633 39.33 -11.25 25.59
CA ILE A 633 38.15 -11.27 24.72
C ILE A 633 38.36 -12.36 23.65
N TYR A 634 37.51 -13.40 23.68
CA TYR A 634 37.56 -14.59 22.83
C TYR A 634 37.07 -14.33 21.39
N GLU A 635 37.33 -15.26 20.47
CA GLU A 635 36.96 -15.12 19.05
C GLU A 635 35.54 -15.64 18.76
N SER A 636 35.01 -16.50 19.62
CA SER A 636 33.67 -17.06 19.44
C SER A 636 32.90 -17.24 20.76
N ARG A 637 31.58 -17.32 20.63
CA ARG A 637 30.66 -17.64 21.73
C ARG A 637 31.00 -18.99 22.38
N GLU A 638 31.40 -19.98 21.59
CA GLU A 638 31.72 -21.33 22.09
C GLU A 638 32.97 -21.33 22.97
N GLU A 639 34.00 -20.55 22.61
CA GLU A 639 35.20 -20.37 23.41
C GLU A 639 34.91 -19.63 24.72
N ALA A 640 34.17 -18.52 24.65
CA ALA A 640 33.77 -17.75 25.83
C ALA A 640 32.93 -18.61 26.80
N ARG A 641 31.99 -19.42 26.29
CA ARG A 641 31.18 -20.31 27.12
C ARG A 641 31.98 -21.48 27.71
N LYS A 642 32.98 -22.00 27.00
CA LYS A 642 33.89 -23.05 27.53
C LYS A 642 34.80 -22.52 28.64
N ALA A 643 35.22 -21.26 28.54
CA ALA A 643 36.06 -20.62 29.55
C ALA A 643 35.35 -20.47 30.90
N LEU A 644 34.06 -20.09 30.90
CA LEU A 644 33.22 -19.99 32.11
C LEU A 644 32.96 -21.31 32.85
N LYS A 645 33.27 -22.47 32.23
CA LYS A 645 33.04 -23.80 32.80
C LYS A 645 34.34 -24.44 33.32
N LYS A 646 35.45 -23.71 33.29
CA LYS A 646 36.74 -24.15 33.82
C LYS A 646 36.96 -23.49 35.19
N ASP A 647 36.25 -23.99 36.20
CA ASP A 647 36.67 -24.01 37.61
C ASP A 647 35.82 -25.01 38.39
#